data_AF-A0AA88RQW2-F1
#
_entry.id   AF-A0AA88RQW2-F1
#
_cell.length_a   1.000
_cell.length_b   1.000
_cell.length_c   1.000
_cell.angle_alpha   90.00
_cell.angle_beta   90.00
_cell.angle_gamma   90.00
#
_symmetry.space_group_name_H-M   'P 1'
#
loop_
_entity.id
_entity.type
_entity.pdbx_description
1 polymer ?
#
loop_
_entity_poly.entity_id
_entity_poly.type
_entity_poly.pdbx_seq_one_letter_code
_entity_poly.pdbx_strand_id
1 'polypeptide(L)'
;MAVVGTLIIFILSSLCLVLLWTLARFLHKVWWTPTRIQNMMSLQGIKGLPYRYPHGNTKVISDMRAQSMGKPMEIMHDLFPRIQPHVYSWTQIYGLCLCLVLGMNFLNWHGSQAQLFVTEPELIKEILNNREGAYPKMDMEGYAKKLLGEALITNEGEKWAKIRKLANHTFHAESLKCHLCSTILKTHDEIEAEKLERGIKTSILDLVKKREDRVKNGEVDNLGSDYLGQLVKVAQDPDKNKNISLEQMVDEIKALYGAGHLTTTNLLAWTVFLLAIHTDWQEKARKEVLQFFGHKSPTSDGIARLKSMNMIINESLRLYPPVLTVTRKVEREIKLGNLNLPAKINIFISILALHHNPHIWGNDVHHFKPERFAEGVTKATKNNAAAFVPFGMGPRTCVGLNFTTNEAKIALSMILQRYNQFVKSDDDIESEKLEQGIRDCVVNIIKRRKQVKGGSNGSLGNDFLGKLIEANHEIDKNKWISEEDMVDECKTLYFAGHETTTSLLGWTILLLATHKDWQEKARKEVIELFGQTSINSDGIARLKVINMIIEESLRLYPPVPFIKRKVEKEVKLGKLMLPPHMELYISALALHHDPQIWGEDVHLFRPERFAGGVAAATKDNAVAFLPFGFGPRTCVGLSFAIVEAKIALSMILQSYTFTLSPTYVHSPIQLFMVRPQHGVQILTAATAEAPAAANAGDEDHGSYQKRHTHTEPVAELVSSGASTILKTHDEIEAEKLERGIQTSILDLVKKREDRVKNGEVDNLGSDYLGQLVKVAQDPDKNKNISLEQMVDEIKALYGAGHLTTTNLLAWTVFLLAIHTDWQEKARKEVLQFFGHKSPTSDGIARLKSALSTCAYLQMNMIINESLRLYPPVLTVTRKVEREVKLGNLNLPANINIFISILALHHNPQIWGNDVHRFKPERFAEGVTKATKNNAAAFVPFGMGTRTCVGLNFTTNEAKIALSMILQRYNQFVKSDDDIESEKLEQGIRDCVVNIIKRRQQVKGGGNGSLESDFLGKLIEANHEIDKNKWISEEDMVDECKTLYFAGHETTTSLLGWTILLLATHKDWQEKTRNEVIEFFGQTSINSDGIARLKVINMIIEESLRLYPPVPFIKRKVEKEVKLGKVMLPPHMELYISALALHHDPQIWGEDVHLFRPERFAAGVAIATKGTAVAFLPFGFGPRTCVGLSFAIVEAKIALSMILQNYTFTLSPTYVHSPIQLFMVRPQRGVQVILHSLE
;
A
#
# COMPACT_ATOMS: atom_id res chain seq x y z
N MET A 1 -43.41 -8.40 -59.17
CA MET A 1 -43.32 -6.99 -58.76
C MET A 1 -44.34 -6.64 -57.68
N ALA A 2 -45.59 -6.27 -58.00
CA ALA A 2 -46.56 -5.71 -57.04
C ALA A 2 -46.64 -6.44 -55.67
N VAL A 3 -46.88 -7.76 -55.67
CA VAL A 3 -46.99 -8.59 -54.45
C VAL A 3 -45.76 -8.49 -53.52
N VAL A 4 -44.55 -8.35 -54.09
CA VAL A 4 -43.31 -8.21 -53.32
C VAL A 4 -43.26 -6.85 -52.60
N GLY A 5 -43.72 -5.79 -53.26
CA GLY A 5 -43.84 -4.46 -52.65
C GLY A 5 -44.83 -4.46 -51.48
N THR A 6 -46.00 -5.09 -51.64
CA THR A 6 -46.99 -5.22 -50.57
C THR A 6 -46.44 -5.99 -49.37
N LEU A 7 -45.70 -7.07 -49.61
CA LEU A 7 -45.09 -7.88 -48.55
C LEU A 7 -44.03 -7.09 -47.77
N ILE A 8 -43.17 -6.32 -48.46
CA ILE A 8 -42.15 -5.47 -47.82
C ILE A 8 -42.81 -4.40 -46.94
N ILE A 9 -43.89 -3.74 -47.42
CA ILE A 9 -44.63 -2.74 -46.64
C ILE A 9 -45.22 -3.37 -45.37
N PHE A 10 -45.77 -4.59 -45.46
CA PHE A 10 -46.36 -5.29 -44.31
C PHE A 10 -45.31 -5.74 -43.28
N ILE A 11 -44.13 -6.16 -43.74
CA ILE A 11 -42.99 -6.47 -42.85
C ILE A 11 -42.52 -5.20 -42.14
N LEU A 12 -42.30 -4.10 -42.87
CA LEU A 12 -41.86 -2.82 -42.30
C LEU A 12 -42.87 -2.23 -41.29
N SER A 13 -44.17 -2.30 -41.56
CA SER A 13 -45.20 -1.83 -40.61
C SER A 13 -45.25 -2.71 -39.36
N SER A 14 -45.11 -4.03 -39.49
CA SER A 14 -45.03 -4.93 -38.33
C SER A 14 -43.79 -4.66 -37.46
N LEU A 15 -42.63 -4.40 -38.08
CA LEU A 15 -41.40 -4.02 -37.38
C LEU A 15 -41.57 -2.69 -36.63
N CYS A 16 -42.20 -1.71 -37.27
CA CYS A 16 -42.49 -0.41 -36.67
C CYS A 16 -43.42 -0.52 -35.46
N LEU A 17 -44.46 -1.36 -35.53
CA LEU A 17 -45.35 -1.63 -34.38
C LEU A 17 -44.61 -2.29 -33.20
N VAL A 18 -43.69 -3.23 -33.47
CA VAL A 18 -42.85 -3.84 -32.43
C VAL A 18 -41.88 -2.82 -31.81
N LEU A 19 -41.29 -1.94 -32.62
CA LEU A 19 -40.43 -0.85 -32.15
C LEU A 19 -41.19 0.16 -31.29
N LEU A 20 -42.40 0.58 -31.70
CA LEU A 20 -43.26 1.46 -30.92
C LEU A 20 -43.70 0.82 -29.59
N TRP A 21 -44.06 -0.47 -29.59
CA TRP A 21 -44.47 -1.18 -28.38
C TRP A 21 -43.32 -1.44 -27.40
N THR A 22 -42.12 -1.76 -27.91
CA THR A 22 -40.91 -1.88 -27.08
C THR A 22 -40.47 -0.54 -26.52
N LEU A 23 -40.52 0.54 -27.30
CA LEU A 23 -40.29 1.91 -26.84
C LEU A 23 -41.31 2.34 -25.77
N ALA A 24 -42.60 2.06 -25.96
CA ALA A 24 -43.64 2.34 -24.98
C ALA A 24 -43.42 1.57 -23.66
N ARG A 25 -43.04 0.28 -23.73
CA ARG A 25 -42.66 -0.52 -22.55
C ARG A 25 -41.39 0.01 -21.87
N PHE A 26 -40.41 0.49 -22.64
CA PHE A 26 -39.18 1.09 -22.12
C PHE A 26 -39.49 2.41 -21.37
N LEU A 27 -40.23 3.34 -21.99
CA LEU A 27 -40.65 4.59 -21.36
C LEU A 27 -41.53 4.34 -20.12
N HIS A 28 -42.42 3.34 -20.17
CA HIS A 28 -43.21 2.95 -18.99
C HIS A 28 -42.32 2.46 -17.84
N LYS A 29 -41.30 1.64 -18.12
CA LYS A 29 -40.36 1.10 -17.11
C LYS A 29 -39.41 2.17 -16.56
N VAL A 30 -38.84 3.01 -17.41
CA VAL A 30 -37.68 3.87 -17.08
C VAL A 30 -38.05 5.35 -16.88
N TRP A 31 -39.29 5.77 -17.20
CA TRP A 31 -39.78 7.12 -16.93
C TRP A 31 -41.06 7.14 -16.09
N TRP A 32 -42.14 6.48 -16.55
CA TRP A 32 -43.45 6.54 -15.88
C TRP A 32 -43.44 5.89 -14.49
N THR A 33 -42.91 4.67 -14.38
CA THR A 33 -42.92 3.91 -13.12
C THR A 33 -42.14 4.61 -12.00
N PRO A 34 -40.90 5.11 -12.22
CA PRO A 34 -40.19 5.91 -11.22
C PRO A 34 -40.93 7.18 -10.82
N THR A 35 -41.42 7.96 -11.79
CA THR A 35 -42.13 9.23 -11.54
C THR A 35 -43.40 9.02 -10.71
N ARG A 36 -44.19 7.98 -11.04
CA ARG A 36 -45.40 7.61 -10.29
C ARG A 36 -45.08 7.26 -8.84
N ILE A 37 -44.05 6.43 -8.62
CA ILE A 37 -43.63 6.02 -7.27
C ILE A 37 -43.10 7.22 -6.48
N GLN A 38 -42.26 8.08 -7.08
CA GLN A 38 -41.74 9.28 -6.41
C GLN A 38 -42.87 10.18 -5.90
N ASN A 39 -43.85 10.48 -6.76
CA ASN A 39 -44.98 11.33 -6.39
C ASN A 39 -45.84 10.68 -5.29
N MET A 40 -46.10 9.37 -5.40
CA MET A 40 -46.90 8.63 -4.42
C MET A 40 -46.22 8.50 -3.04
N MET A 41 -44.89 8.42 -2.98
CA MET A 41 -44.14 8.45 -1.72
C MET A 41 -44.06 9.87 -1.15
N SER A 42 -43.85 10.89 -1.99
CA SER A 42 -43.78 12.29 -1.58
C SER A 42 -45.11 12.81 -1.01
N LEU A 43 -46.25 12.37 -1.55
CA LEU A 43 -47.59 12.66 -1.00
C LEU A 43 -47.81 12.08 0.40
N GLN A 44 -47.01 11.09 0.80
CA GLN A 44 -47.04 10.45 2.12
C GLN A 44 -45.89 10.94 3.03
N GLY A 45 -45.30 12.09 2.71
CA GLY A 45 -44.23 12.72 3.49
C GLY A 45 -42.81 12.19 3.23
N ILE A 46 -42.67 11.04 2.57
CA ILE A 46 -41.36 10.43 2.30
C ILE A 46 -40.65 11.17 1.16
N LYS A 47 -39.71 12.03 1.53
CA LYS A 47 -38.83 12.79 0.64
C LYS A 47 -37.55 12.01 0.30
N GLY A 48 -36.75 12.56 -0.59
CA GLY A 48 -35.53 11.94 -1.10
C GLY A 48 -34.99 12.67 -2.33
N LEU A 49 -33.94 12.13 -2.96
CA LEU A 49 -33.45 12.73 -4.20
C LEU A 49 -34.43 12.44 -5.36
N PRO A 50 -34.69 13.44 -6.24
CA PRO A 50 -35.40 13.19 -7.48
C PRO A 50 -34.72 12.09 -8.32
N TYR A 51 -35.54 11.27 -8.95
CA TYR A 51 -35.12 10.32 -9.98
C TYR A 51 -34.50 11.08 -11.16
N ARG A 52 -33.28 10.70 -11.55
CA ARG A 52 -32.61 11.21 -12.75
C ARG A 52 -32.44 10.09 -13.77
N TYR A 53 -33.07 10.23 -14.93
CA TYR A 53 -32.93 9.25 -16.02
C TYR A 53 -31.47 9.20 -16.52
N PRO A 54 -30.91 8.01 -16.87
CA PRO A 54 -31.44 6.65 -16.64
C PRO A 54 -30.93 6.00 -15.34
N HIS A 55 -29.95 6.60 -14.66
CA HIS A 55 -29.18 5.96 -13.58
C HIS A 55 -29.74 6.17 -12.16
N GLY A 56 -30.82 6.92 -11.99
CA GLY A 56 -31.38 7.26 -10.69
C GLY A 56 -30.43 8.15 -9.89
N ASN A 57 -30.03 7.70 -8.70
CA ASN A 57 -29.01 8.36 -7.89
C ASN A 57 -27.70 7.54 -7.81
N THR A 58 -27.60 6.41 -8.54
CA THR A 58 -26.45 5.48 -8.45
C THR A 58 -25.10 6.17 -8.59
N LYS A 59 -24.97 7.11 -9.54
CA LYS A 59 -23.72 7.85 -9.73
C LYS A 59 -23.36 8.69 -8.49
N VAL A 60 -24.28 9.51 -7.98
CA VAL A 60 -24.06 10.32 -6.76
C VAL A 60 -23.70 9.43 -5.55
N ILE A 61 -24.35 8.27 -5.42
CA ILE A 61 -24.02 7.30 -4.36
C ILE A 61 -22.59 6.76 -4.52
N SER A 62 -22.16 6.48 -5.76
CA SER A 62 -20.80 6.04 -6.07
C SER A 62 -19.78 7.16 -5.79
N ASP A 63 -20.05 8.38 -6.23
CA ASP A 63 -19.18 9.54 -6.09
C ASP A 63 -18.97 9.87 -4.59
N MET A 64 -20.04 9.86 -3.78
CA MET A 64 -19.94 10.05 -2.32
C MET A 64 -19.13 8.94 -1.62
N ARG A 65 -19.25 7.68 -2.08
CA ARG A 65 -18.44 6.56 -1.56
C ARG A 65 -16.97 6.69 -1.96
N ALA A 66 -16.66 7.08 -3.19
CA ALA A 66 -15.29 7.33 -3.63
C ALA A 66 -14.65 8.51 -2.87
N GLN A 67 -15.38 9.63 -2.72
CA GLN A 67 -14.91 10.82 -2.01
C GLN A 67 -14.64 10.58 -0.52
N SER A 68 -15.49 9.78 0.15
CA SER A 68 -15.27 9.40 1.55
C SER A 68 -14.14 8.39 1.70
N MET A 69 -14.07 7.36 0.84
CA MET A 69 -13.01 6.34 0.93
C MET A 69 -11.62 6.82 0.48
N GLY A 70 -11.53 7.89 -0.33
CA GLY A 70 -10.26 8.45 -0.82
C GLY A 70 -9.44 9.27 0.19
N LYS A 71 -9.87 9.38 1.46
CA LYS A 71 -9.15 10.10 2.53
C LYS A 71 -8.67 9.15 3.62
N PRO A 72 -7.58 9.42 4.36
CA PRO A 72 -7.34 8.75 5.64
C PRO A 72 -8.46 9.06 6.64
N MET A 73 -8.50 8.32 7.75
CA MET A 73 -9.38 8.55 8.89
C MET A 73 -8.58 8.30 10.16
N GLU A 74 -8.77 9.12 11.19
CA GLU A 74 -8.19 8.89 12.51
C GLU A 74 -8.84 7.68 13.21
N ILE A 75 -8.24 7.24 14.33
CA ILE A 75 -8.74 6.09 15.09
C ILE A 75 -9.98 6.50 15.89
N MET A 76 -11.12 6.51 15.21
CA MET A 76 -12.43 6.88 15.74
C MET A 76 -13.47 5.79 15.46
N HIS A 77 -14.45 5.64 16.35
CA HIS A 77 -15.57 4.70 16.17
C HIS A 77 -16.80 5.33 15.47
N ASP A 78 -16.67 6.47 14.78
CA ASP A 78 -17.73 6.97 13.90
C ASP A 78 -17.53 6.54 12.44
N LEU A 79 -17.94 5.32 12.15
CA LEU A 79 -17.85 4.74 10.81
C LEU A 79 -18.97 5.19 9.87
N PHE A 80 -20.09 5.74 10.39
CA PHE A 80 -21.30 5.95 9.61
C PHE A 80 -21.14 6.96 8.46
N PRO A 81 -20.58 8.18 8.65
CA PRO A 81 -20.34 9.11 7.55
C PRO A 81 -19.28 8.60 6.55
N ARG A 82 -18.37 7.71 6.97
CA ARG A 82 -17.33 7.12 6.12
C ARG A 82 -17.85 5.96 5.27
N ILE A 83 -18.56 5.00 5.86
CA ILE A 83 -18.94 3.75 5.21
C ILE A 83 -20.27 3.87 4.46
N GLN A 84 -21.20 4.70 4.93
CA GLN A 84 -22.48 4.95 4.25
C GLN A 84 -22.77 6.46 4.08
N PRO A 85 -21.88 7.24 3.42
CA PRO A 85 -21.97 8.71 3.34
C PRO A 85 -23.32 9.20 2.81
N HIS A 86 -23.77 8.65 1.67
CA HIS A 86 -25.11 8.89 1.12
C HIS A 86 -26.25 8.65 2.13
N VAL A 87 -26.22 7.58 2.92
CA VAL A 87 -27.27 7.30 3.92
C VAL A 87 -27.16 8.30 5.07
N TYR A 88 -25.96 8.54 5.60
CA TYR A 88 -25.70 9.53 6.64
C TYR A 88 -26.22 10.92 6.22
N SER A 89 -25.71 11.49 5.13
CA SER A 89 -26.08 12.83 4.67
C SER A 89 -27.55 12.94 4.30
N TRP A 90 -28.15 11.93 3.65
CA TRP A 90 -29.56 12.03 3.21
C TRP A 90 -30.56 11.75 4.34
N THR A 91 -30.19 10.94 5.34
CA THR A 91 -30.93 10.88 6.60
C THR A 91 -30.91 12.24 7.32
N GLN A 92 -29.80 12.98 7.34
CA GLN A 92 -29.79 14.34 7.89
C GLN A 92 -30.59 15.34 7.02
N ILE A 93 -30.44 15.32 5.69
CA ILE A 93 -31.08 16.31 4.80
C ILE A 93 -32.60 16.10 4.67
N TYR A 94 -33.06 14.85 4.53
CA TYR A 94 -34.47 14.55 4.27
C TYR A 94 -35.23 14.03 5.50
N GLY A 95 -34.55 13.35 6.44
CA GLY A 95 -35.15 12.83 7.67
C GLY A 95 -35.45 13.89 8.74
N LEU A 96 -34.83 15.07 8.67
CA LEU A 96 -35.15 16.22 9.53
C LEU A 96 -36.35 17.07 9.02
N CYS A 97 -36.97 16.69 7.90
CA CYS A 97 -37.96 17.52 7.22
C CYS A 97 -39.40 17.43 7.80
N LEU A 98 -39.54 16.89 9.01
CA LEU A 98 -40.73 16.88 9.85
C LEU A 98 -40.33 17.24 11.28
N CYS A 99 -40.68 18.45 11.73
CA CYS A 99 -40.64 18.77 13.16
C CYS A 99 -41.62 17.87 13.92
N LEU A 100 -41.20 17.39 15.09
CA LEU A 100 -41.91 16.45 15.98
C LEU A 100 -41.95 14.98 15.49
N VAL A 101 -40.95 14.22 15.96
CA VAL A 101 -41.05 12.81 16.38
C VAL A 101 -41.55 11.78 15.32
N LEU A 102 -40.61 10.92 14.87
CA LEU A 102 -40.69 9.78 13.92
C LEU A 102 -40.22 10.11 12.49
N GLY A 103 -39.39 9.23 11.91
CA GLY A 103 -39.14 9.18 10.46
C GLY A 103 -37.79 9.69 9.91
N MET A 104 -36.66 9.08 10.29
CA MET A 104 -35.35 9.26 9.60
C MET A 104 -35.29 8.54 8.22
N ASN A 105 -36.44 8.37 7.55
CA ASN A 105 -36.61 7.56 6.34
C ASN A 105 -36.48 8.42 5.07
N PHE A 106 -35.94 7.87 3.98
CA PHE A 106 -35.86 8.57 2.70
C PHE A 106 -35.97 7.62 1.49
N LEU A 107 -36.34 8.17 0.33
CA LEU A 107 -36.36 7.47 -0.95
C LEU A 107 -35.11 7.77 -1.78
N ASN A 108 -34.53 6.76 -2.44
CA ASN A 108 -33.49 6.92 -3.44
C ASN A 108 -33.68 5.93 -4.60
N TRP A 109 -32.84 6.08 -5.63
CA TRP A 109 -32.98 5.38 -6.90
C TRP A 109 -31.70 4.66 -7.32
N HIS A 110 -31.80 3.38 -7.63
CA HIS A 110 -30.72 2.60 -8.25
C HIS A 110 -31.10 2.23 -9.68
N GLY A 111 -30.63 3.00 -10.66
CA GLY A 111 -31.28 3.02 -11.97
C GLY A 111 -32.75 3.43 -11.81
N SER A 112 -33.65 2.76 -12.53
CA SER A 112 -35.11 2.94 -12.36
C SER A 112 -35.71 2.21 -11.13
N GLN A 113 -34.90 1.54 -10.31
CA GLN A 113 -35.39 0.79 -9.14
C GLN A 113 -35.49 1.69 -7.91
N ALA A 114 -36.70 1.80 -7.36
CA ALA A 114 -36.97 2.51 -6.12
C ALA A 114 -36.37 1.76 -4.92
N GLN A 115 -35.68 2.51 -4.06
CA GLN A 115 -35.12 2.06 -2.80
C GLN A 115 -35.64 2.95 -1.67
N LEU A 116 -36.23 2.35 -0.64
CA LEU A 116 -36.74 3.03 0.55
C LEU A 116 -35.86 2.69 1.74
N PHE A 117 -35.14 3.67 2.28
CA PHE A 117 -34.40 3.50 3.53
C PHE A 117 -35.34 3.69 4.72
N VAL A 118 -35.41 2.68 5.58
CA VAL A 118 -36.21 2.69 6.82
C VAL A 118 -35.27 2.56 8.02
N THR A 119 -35.39 3.52 8.94
CA THR A 119 -34.53 3.67 10.13
C THR A 119 -35.32 3.71 11.43
N GLU A 120 -36.65 3.69 11.38
CA GLU A 120 -37.53 3.61 12.55
C GLU A 120 -37.63 2.19 13.11
N PRO A 121 -37.23 1.93 14.37
CA PRO A 121 -37.23 0.58 14.94
C PRO A 121 -38.61 -0.13 14.92
N GLU A 122 -39.73 0.58 15.08
CA GLU A 122 -41.07 -0.05 15.02
C GLU A 122 -41.47 -0.48 13.60
N LEU A 123 -41.19 0.34 12.57
CA LEU A 123 -41.42 -0.07 11.18
C LEU A 123 -40.49 -1.23 10.79
N ILE A 124 -39.23 -1.20 11.24
CA ILE A 124 -38.27 -2.30 11.06
C ILE A 124 -38.78 -3.58 11.72
N LYS A 125 -39.33 -3.50 12.93
CA LYS A 125 -39.92 -4.61 13.68
C LYS A 125 -41.15 -5.18 12.97
N GLU A 126 -41.98 -4.34 12.34
CA GLU A 126 -43.10 -4.76 11.50
C GLU A 126 -42.60 -5.49 10.23
N ILE A 127 -41.67 -4.90 9.48
CA ILE A 127 -41.06 -5.48 8.26
C ILE A 127 -40.39 -6.83 8.57
N LEU A 128 -39.54 -6.89 9.59
CA LEU A 128 -38.69 -8.05 9.84
C LEU A 128 -39.45 -9.21 10.50
N ASN A 129 -40.51 -8.95 11.28
CA ASN A 129 -41.31 -10.00 11.91
C ASN A 129 -42.55 -10.43 11.10
N ASN A 130 -42.85 -9.79 9.96
CA ASN A 130 -43.96 -10.18 9.09
C ASN A 130 -43.89 -11.68 8.74
N ARG A 131 -44.95 -12.43 9.05
CA ARG A 131 -45.07 -13.88 8.78
C ARG A 131 -45.93 -14.20 7.56
N GLU A 132 -46.58 -13.21 6.97
CA GLU A 132 -47.49 -13.36 5.83
C GLU A 132 -46.76 -13.39 4.47
N GLY A 133 -45.43 -13.27 4.48
CA GLY A 133 -44.62 -13.24 3.27
C GLY A 133 -44.75 -11.93 2.47
N ALA A 134 -45.27 -10.86 3.07
CA ALA A 134 -45.46 -9.58 2.38
C ALA A 134 -44.14 -8.87 2.02
N TYR A 135 -43.10 -9.16 2.79
CA TYR A 135 -41.73 -8.66 2.59
C TYR A 135 -40.75 -9.84 2.42
N PRO A 136 -40.70 -10.50 1.24
CA PRO A 136 -39.63 -11.44 0.93
C PRO A 136 -38.29 -10.72 0.83
N LYS A 137 -37.20 -11.50 0.75
CA LYS A 137 -35.87 -10.96 0.51
C LYS A 137 -35.82 -10.31 -0.88
N MET A 138 -34.97 -9.29 -1.04
CA MET A 138 -34.62 -8.79 -2.37
C MET A 138 -33.92 -9.90 -3.17
N ASP A 139 -34.34 -10.11 -4.41
CA ASP A 139 -33.69 -11.05 -5.33
C ASP A 139 -32.18 -10.75 -5.41
N MET A 140 -31.34 -11.79 -5.26
CA MET A 140 -29.92 -11.65 -5.56
C MET A 140 -29.70 -11.92 -7.04
N GLU A 141 -29.02 -11.00 -7.72
CA GLU A 141 -28.73 -11.05 -9.16
C GLU A 141 -27.21 -11.07 -9.40
N GLY A 142 -26.80 -11.25 -10.66
CA GLY A 142 -25.40 -11.20 -11.06
C GLY A 142 -24.51 -12.24 -10.37
N TYR A 143 -23.32 -11.83 -9.96
CA TYR A 143 -22.27 -12.71 -9.43
C TYR A 143 -22.71 -13.44 -8.14
N ALA A 144 -23.35 -12.74 -7.20
CA ALA A 144 -23.78 -13.32 -5.93
C ALA A 144 -24.77 -14.50 -6.11
N LYS A 145 -25.62 -14.46 -7.15
CA LYS A 145 -26.52 -15.58 -7.46
C LYS A 145 -25.79 -16.77 -8.07
N LYS A 146 -24.76 -16.54 -8.89
CA LYS A 146 -23.93 -17.62 -9.46
C LYS A 146 -23.16 -18.35 -8.35
N LEU A 147 -22.47 -17.60 -7.50
CA LEU A 147 -21.61 -18.14 -6.45
C LEU A 147 -22.40 -18.95 -5.40
N LEU A 148 -23.54 -18.42 -4.94
CA LEU A 148 -24.32 -18.97 -3.82
C LEU A 148 -25.46 -19.90 -4.24
N GLY A 149 -25.79 -19.98 -5.53
CA GLY A 149 -26.75 -20.92 -6.12
C GLY A 149 -28.12 -20.95 -5.43
N GLU A 150 -28.64 -22.16 -5.19
CA GLU A 150 -29.95 -22.42 -4.59
C GLU A 150 -29.90 -22.69 -3.07
N ALA A 151 -29.17 -21.88 -2.31
CA ALA A 151 -28.96 -22.04 -0.87
C ALA A 151 -29.98 -21.30 0.04
N LEU A 152 -29.92 -21.50 1.37
CA LEU A 152 -30.75 -20.87 2.41
C LEU A 152 -30.78 -19.33 2.34
N ILE A 153 -29.74 -18.73 1.76
CA ILE A 153 -29.58 -17.29 1.55
C ILE A 153 -30.29 -16.75 0.29
N THR A 154 -30.61 -17.59 -0.69
CA THR A 154 -31.33 -17.26 -1.94
C THR A 154 -32.73 -17.86 -2.02
N ASN A 155 -32.98 -19.01 -1.38
CA ASN A 155 -34.28 -19.68 -1.36
C ASN A 155 -35.37 -18.83 -0.67
N GLU A 156 -36.61 -19.00 -1.16
CA GLU A 156 -37.86 -18.43 -0.61
C GLU A 156 -38.91 -19.52 -0.37
N GLY A 157 -40.04 -19.16 0.25
CA GLY A 157 -41.21 -20.02 0.43
C GLY A 157 -40.96 -21.30 1.26
N GLU A 158 -41.68 -22.38 0.94
CA GLU A 158 -41.59 -23.66 1.64
C GLU A 158 -40.18 -24.27 1.59
N LYS A 159 -39.49 -24.14 0.45
CA LYS A 159 -38.12 -24.64 0.27
C LYS A 159 -37.16 -23.98 1.26
N TRP A 160 -37.27 -22.66 1.44
CA TRP A 160 -36.53 -21.96 2.49
C TRP A 160 -36.89 -22.46 3.89
N ALA A 161 -38.19 -22.58 4.22
CA ALA A 161 -38.63 -23.00 5.55
C ALA A 161 -38.15 -24.42 5.92
N LYS A 162 -38.23 -25.36 4.97
CA LYS A 162 -37.73 -26.74 5.06
C LYS A 162 -36.24 -26.78 5.41
N ILE A 163 -35.42 -26.10 4.63
CA ILE A 163 -33.96 -26.06 4.83
C ILE A 163 -33.61 -25.30 6.12
N ARG A 164 -34.32 -24.21 6.42
CA ARG A 164 -34.07 -23.43 7.64
C ARG A 164 -34.29 -24.25 8.90
N LYS A 165 -35.28 -25.15 8.90
CA LYS A 165 -35.53 -26.08 10.01
C LYS A 165 -34.33 -27.01 10.23
N LEU A 166 -33.78 -27.60 9.16
CA LEU A 166 -32.61 -28.48 9.21
C LEU A 166 -31.37 -27.76 9.76
N ALA A 167 -31.10 -26.56 9.24
CA ALA A 167 -29.99 -25.74 9.69
C ALA A 167 -30.13 -25.38 11.19
N ASN A 168 -31.32 -24.93 11.64
CA ASN A 168 -31.58 -24.66 13.06
C ASN A 168 -31.21 -25.86 13.95
N HIS A 169 -31.63 -27.08 13.60
CA HIS A 169 -31.32 -28.30 14.37
C HIS A 169 -29.81 -28.57 14.50
N THR A 170 -28.99 -28.13 13.55
CA THR A 170 -27.53 -28.36 13.59
C THR A 170 -26.82 -27.40 14.56
N PHE A 171 -27.24 -26.13 14.65
CA PHE A 171 -26.55 -25.09 15.45
C PHE A 171 -27.03 -24.97 16.90
N HIS A 172 -27.60 -26.03 17.47
CA HIS A 172 -27.87 -26.13 18.91
C HIS A 172 -26.63 -26.58 19.70
N ALA A 173 -26.53 -26.15 20.96
CA ALA A 173 -25.33 -26.34 21.79
C ALA A 173 -24.94 -27.81 22.03
N GLU A 174 -25.91 -28.73 22.06
CA GLU A 174 -25.69 -30.16 22.29
C GLU A 174 -24.92 -30.83 21.13
N SER A 175 -25.05 -30.28 19.92
CA SER A 175 -24.36 -30.74 18.71
C SER A 175 -22.87 -30.35 18.65
N LEU A 176 -22.41 -29.41 19.50
CA LEU A 176 -21.06 -28.84 19.46
C LEU A 176 -19.99 -29.71 20.15
N LYS A 177 -20.17 -31.05 20.17
CA LYS A 177 -19.24 -31.98 20.84
C LYS A 177 -18.01 -32.31 19.96
N CYS A 178 -17.01 -31.44 20.06
CA CYS A 178 -15.58 -31.66 19.77
C CYS A 178 -15.06 -31.40 18.33
N HIS A 179 -13.73 -31.24 18.21
CA HIS A 179 -12.91 -31.10 16.99
C HIS A 179 -12.93 -29.79 16.18
N LEU A 180 -12.93 -28.62 16.84
CA LEU A 180 -12.39 -27.37 16.27
C LEU A 180 -11.09 -26.98 16.99
N CYS A 181 -9.93 -27.28 16.40
CA CYS A 181 -8.59 -26.89 16.91
C CYS A 181 -7.49 -26.87 15.81
N SER A 182 -7.83 -26.39 14.62
CA SER A 182 -6.88 -26.13 13.53
C SER A 182 -7.40 -25.06 12.57
N THR A 183 -6.48 -24.39 11.87
CA THR A 183 -6.75 -23.46 10.75
C THR A 183 -7.35 -22.09 11.15
N ILE A 184 -6.49 -21.16 11.57
CA ILE A 184 -6.76 -19.72 11.57
C ILE A 184 -5.50 -19.01 11.06
N LEU A 185 -5.53 -18.46 9.83
CA LEU A 185 -4.79 -17.28 9.31
C LEU A 185 -4.70 -17.31 7.76
N LYS A 186 -5.56 -16.51 7.09
CA LYS A 186 -5.33 -15.80 5.82
C LYS A 186 -6.65 -15.17 5.35
N THR A 187 -6.56 -14.04 4.64
CA THR A 187 -7.42 -13.69 3.50
C THR A 187 -6.59 -12.88 2.49
N HIS A 188 -6.81 -13.12 1.20
CA HIS A 188 -6.35 -12.34 0.04
C HIS A 188 -7.56 -12.31 -0.91
N ASP A 189 -8.65 -11.73 -0.42
CA ASP A 189 -10.00 -12.13 -0.83
C ASP A 189 -10.65 -11.06 -1.72
N GLU A 190 -10.52 -11.21 -3.04
CA GLU A 190 -11.59 -10.77 -3.97
C GLU A 190 -11.59 -11.47 -5.36
N ILE A 191 -10.53 -12.21 -5.73
CA ILE A 191 -10.44 -12.95 -7.02
C ILE A 191 -10.63 -14.49 -6.88
N GLU A 192 -10.44 -15.08 -5.69
CA GLU A 192 -10.49 -16.54 -5.47
C GLU A 192 -11.84 -17.21 -5.81
N ALA A 193 -12.96 -16.47 -5.74
CA ALA A 193 -14.29 -17.06 -5.53
C ALA A 193 -14.79 -18.03 -6.63
N GLU A 194 -14.41 -17.90 -7.91
CA GLU A 194 -14.76 -18.90 -8.96
C GLU A 194 -13.86 -20.15 -8.98
N LYS A 195 -12.71 -20.12 -8.30
CA LYS A 195 -11.88 -21.30 -8.03
C LYS A 195 -12.46 -22.03 -6.82
N LEU A 196 -12.71 -21.28 -5.74
CA LEU A 196 -13.31 -21.75 -4.50
C LEU A 196 -14.62 -22.51 -4.75
N GLU A 197 -15.48 -22.02 -5.65
CA GLU A 197 -16.72 -22.72 -6.02
C GLU A 197 -16.48 -24.16 -6.52
N ARG A 198 -15.52 -24.35 -7.43
CA ARG A 198 -15.18 -25.65 -8.02
C ARG A 198 -14.41 -26.55 -7.04
N GLY A 199 -13.52 -25.97 -6.24
CA GLY A 199 -12.80 -26.68 -5.18
C GLY A 199 -13.73 -27.20 -4.08
N ILE A 200 -14.67 -26.37 -3.62
CA ILE A 200 -15.72 -26.75 -2.65
C ILE A 200 -16.62 -27.83 -3.24
N LYS A 201 -17.13 -27.68 -4.47
CA LYS A 201 -17.99 -28.68 -5.11
C LYS A 201 -17.31 -30.05 -5.18
N THR A 202 -16.06 -30.12 -5.64
CA THR A 202 -15.29 -31.37 -5.71
C THR A 202 -15.04 -31.97 -4.33
N SER A 203 -14.66 -31.15 -3.35
CA SER A 203 -14.36 -31.61 -1.98
C SER A 203 -15.60 -32.16 -1.26
N ILE A 204 -16.76 -31.55 -1.45
CA ILE A 204 -18.04 -32.04 -0.91
C ILE A 204 -18.43 -33.37 -1.56
N LEU A 205 -18.33 -33.49 -2.89
CA LEU A 205 -18.63 -34.74 -3.60
C LEU A 205 -17.79 -35.91 -3.06
N ASP A 206 -16.50 -35.67 -2.83
CA ASP A 206 -15.59 -36.65 -2.24
C ASP A 206 -15.96 -37.01 -0.78
N LEU A 207 -16.41 -36.04 0.02
CA LEU A 207 -16.84 -36.27 1.40
C LEU A 207 -18.19 -37.00 1.49
N VAL A 208 -19.15 -36.67 0.63
CA VAL A 208 -20.44 -37.39 0.50
C VAL A 208 -20.16 -38.83 0.14
N LYS A 209 -19.40 -39.07 -0.94
CA LYS A 209 -19.08 -40.43 -1.42
C LYS A 209 -18.37 -41.26 -0.34
N LYS A 210 -17.39 -40.68 0.38
CA LYS A 210 -16.71 -41.36 1.50
C LYS A 210 -17.65 -41.70 2.68
N ARG A 211 -18.74 -40.97 2.89
CA ARG A 211 -19.78 -41.31 3.89
C ARG A 211 -20.75 -42.38 3.37
N GLU A 212 -21.18 -42.28 2.11
CA GLU A 212 -22.04 -43.30 1.48
C GLU A 212 -21.35 -44.67 1.40
N ASP A 213 -20.06 -44.70 1.04
CA ASP A 213 -19.32 -45.96 0.93
C ASP A 213 -19.07 -46.61 2.32
N ARG A 214 -18.97 -45.81 3.40
CA ARG A 214 -18.97 -46.33 4.79
C ARG A 214 -20.30 -46.96 5.19
N VAL A 215 -21.41 -46.32 4.83
CA VAL A 215 -22.77 -46.85 5.07
C VAL A 215 -23.00 -48.15 4.29
N LYS A 216 -22.56 -48.24 3.03
CA LYS A 216 -22.59 -49.48 2.22
C LYS A 216 -21.76 -50.61 2.85
N ASN A 217 -20.67 -50.28 3.54
CA ASN A 217 -19.81 -51.24 4.23
C ASN A 217 -20.34 -51.68 5.61
N GLY A 218 -21.54 -51.24 6.02
CA GLY A 218 -22.20 -51.71 7.24
C GLY A 218 -21.81 -51.01 8.53
N GLU A 219 -21.11 -49.87 8.47
CA GLU A 219 -20.74 -49.08 9.65
C GLU A 219 -21.97 -48.34 10.23
N VAL A 220 -22.42 -48.75 11.42
CA VAL A 220 -23.59 -48.15 12.10
C VAL A 220 -23.31 -46.70 12.51
N ASP A 221 -24.32 -45.84 12.38
CA ASP A 221 -24.34 -44.39 12.70
C ASP A 221 -23.41 -43.44 11.89
N ASN A 222 -22.62 -43.95 10.94
CA ASN A 222 -21.49 -43.22 10.34
C ASN A 222 -21.78 -42.15 9.26
N LEU A 223 -23.01 -41.65 9.13
CA LEU A 223 -23.29 -40.43 8.33
C LEU A 223 -22.86 -39.13 9.02
N GLY A 224 -22.67 -39.14 10.34
CA GLY A 224 -22.32 -37.98 11.16
C GLY A 224 -23.52 -37.18 11.68
N SER A 225 -23.23 -36.31 12.65
CA SER A 225 -24.17 -35.37 13.31
C SER A 225 -24.05 -33.93 12.79
N ASP A 226 -22.98 -33.62 12.05
CA ASP A 226 -22.71 -32.32 11.42
C ASP A 226 -23.70 -31.97 10.30
N TYR A 227 -23.63 -30.73 9.79
CA TYR A 227 -24.57 -30.21 8.78
C TYR A 227 -24.59 -31.06 7.50
N LEU A 228 -23.42 -31.52 7.04
CA LEU A 228 -23.32 -32.39 5.87
C LEU A 228 -23.99 -33.75 6.13
N GLY A 229 -23.81 -34.32 7.32
CA GLY A 229 -24.49 -35.55 7.73
C GLY A 229 -26.01 -35.41 7.79
N GLN A 230 -26.51 -34.26 8.25
CA GLN A 230 -27.94 -33.97 8.24
C GLN A 230 -28.49 -33.73 6.82
N LEU A 231 -27.74 -33.04 5.94
CA LEU A 231 -28.11 -32.86 4.53
C LEU A 231 -28.14 -34.20 3.77
N VAL A 232 -27.16 -35.09 3.96
CA VAL A 232 -27.15 -36.44 3.33
C VAL A 232 -28.33 -37.29 3.81
N LYS A 233 -28.69 -37.23 5.11
CA LYS A 233 -29.89 -37.90 5.64
C LYS A 233 -31.18 -37.42 4.94
N VAL A 234 -31.29 -36.11 4.64
CA VAL A 234 -32.45 -35.55 3.92
C VAL A 234 -32.41 -35.88 2.42
N ALA A 235 -31.24 -35.94 1.79
CA ALA A 235 -31.08 -36.42 0.41
C ALA A 235 -31.40 -37.91 0.22
N GLN A 236 -31.51 -38.67 1.31
CA GLN A 236 -31.90 -40.09 1.33
C GLN A 236 -33.33 -40.33 1.86
N ASP A 237 -34.12 -39.27 2.08
CA ASP A 237 -35.53 -39.40 2.47
C ASP A 237 -36.35 -40.03 1.33
N PRO A 238 -37.12 -41.11 1.59
CA PRO A 238 -37.93 -41.78 0.57
C PRO A 238 -39.13 -40.95 0.08
N ASP A 239 -39.54 -39.92 0.81
CA ASP A 239 -40.48 -38.92 0.31
C ASP A 239 -39.76 -37.96 -0.64
N LYS A 240 -40.06 -38.06 -1.94
CA LYS A 240 -39.48 -37.20 -2.99
C LYS A 240 -39.72 -35.70 -2.76
N ASN A 241 -40.73 -35.30 -2.00
CA ASN A 241 -40.95 -33.90 -1.63
C ASN A 241 -40.04 -33.45 -0.46
N LYS A 242 -39.57 -34.38 0.38
CA LYS A 242 -38.60 -34.12 1.46
C LYS A 242 -37.14 -34.20 1.00
N ASN A 243 -36.86 -34.92 -0.07
CA ASN A 243 -35.52 -35.02 -0.68
C ASN A 243 -34.89 -33.65 -1.07
N ILE A 244 -33.57 -33.59 -1.26
CA ILE A 244 -32.80 -32.40 -1.73
C ILE A 244 -31.70 -32.83 -2.71
N SER A 245 -31.37 -32.00 -3.71
CA SER A 245 -30.37 -32.38 -4.71
C SER A 245 -28.93 -32.24 -4.20
N LEU A 246 -28.01 -32.97 -4.82
CA LEU A 246 -26.57 -32.90 -4.54
C LEU A 246 -25.97 -31.51 -4.87
N GLU A 247 -26.55 -30.80 -5.82
CA GLU A 247 -26.15 -29.42 -6.13
C GLU A 247 -26.67 -28.43 -5.09
N GLN A 248 -27.91 -28.59 -4.63
CA GLN A 248 -28.46 -27.82 -3.50
C GLN A 248 -27.65 -28.07 -2.22
N MET A 249 -27.26 -29.31 -1.95
CA MET A 249 -26.37 -29.65 -0.82
C MET A 249 -25.02 -28.94 -0.90
N VAL A 250 -24.44 -28.86 -2.10
CA VAL A 250 -23.20 -28.10 -2.34
C VAL A 250 -23.42 -26.61 -2.11
N ASP A 251 -24.49 -26.03 -2.66
CA ASP A 251 -24.81 -24.60 -2.51
C ASP A 251 -25.08 -24.20 -1.04
N GLU A 252 -25.79 -25.03 -0.27
CA GLU A 252 -26.00 -24.82 1.17
C GLU A 252 -24.68 -24.75 1.94
N ILE A 253 -23.70 -25.58 1.59
CA ILE A 253 -22.40 -25.62 2.26
C ILE A 253 -21.52 -24.44 1.83
N LYS A 254 -21.53 -24.05 0.54
CA LYS A 254 -20.90 -22.79 0.08
C LYS A 254 -21.43 -21.59 0.88
N ALA A 255 -22.75 -21.48 0.96
CA ALA A 255 -23.42 -20.34 1.61
C ALA A 255 -23.18 -20.31 3.13
N LEU A 256 -23.17 -21.48 3.78
CA LEU A 256 -22.80 -21.58 5.20
C LEU A 256 -21.35 -21.16 5.44
N TYR A 257 -20.40 -21.70 4.66
CA TYR A 257 -18.97 -21.42 4.83
C TYR A 257 -18.65 -19.95 4.61
N GLY A 258 -19.08 -19.37 3.47
CA GLY A 258 -18.82 -17.97 3.14
C GLY A 258 -19.46 -16.99 4.12
N ALA A 259 -20.71 -17.24 4.55
CA ALA A 259 -21.37 -16.38 5.51
C ALA A 259 -20.80 -16.50 6.94
N GLY A 260 -20.47 -17.72 7.38
CA GLY A 260 -19.92 -17.97 8.71
C GLY A 260 -18.49 -17.45 8.87
N HIS A 261 -17.62 -17.72 7.90
CA HIS A 261 -16.20 -17.37 7.98
C HIS A 261 -15.98 -15.85 7.99
N LEU A 262 -16.40 -15.14 6.95
CA LEU A 262 -16.13 -13.71 6.78
C LEU A 262 -16.71 -12.86 7.93
N THR A 263 -17.91 -13.20 8.40
CA THR A 263 -18.55 -12.43 9.50
C THR A 263 -17.90 -12.69 10.85
N THR A 264 -17.47 -13.93 11.13
CA THR A 264 -16.82 -14.28 12.41
C THR A 264 -15.37 -13.80 12.46
N THR A 265 -14.62 -13.89 11.36
CA THR A 265 -13.27 -13.34 11.25
C THR A 265 -13.26 -11.82 11.46
N ASN A 266 -14.20 -11.09 10.83
CA ASN A 266 -14.32 -9.64 11.03
C ASN A 266 -14.72 -9.27 12.47
N LEU A 267 -15.65 -10.01 13.09
CA LEU A 267 -16.00 -9.81 14.51
C LEU A 267 -14.80 -10.02 15.43
N LEU A 268 -14.00 -11.07 15.19
CA LEU A 268 -12.80 -11.37 15.96
C LEU A 268 -11.72 -10.30 15.78
N ALA A 269 -11.46 -9.85 14.54
CA ALA A 269 -10.49 -8.81 14.25
C ALA A 269 -10.81 -7.50 14.99
N TRP A 270 -12.05 -6.99 14.85
CA TRP A 270 -12.47 -5.77 15.55
C TRP A 270 -12.52 -5.94 17.07
N THR A 271 -12.86 -7.12 17.59
CA THR A 271 -12.86 -7.36 19.03
C THR A 271 -11.44 -7.44 19.60
N VAL A 272 -10.48 -8.06 18.91
CA VAL A 272 -9.07 -8.06 19.33
C VAL A 272 -8.47 -6.66 19.26
N PHE A 273 -8.78 -5.89 18.21
CA PHE A 273 -8.40 -4.47 18.11
C PHE A 273 -8.94 -3.63 19.28
N LEU A 274 -10.24 -3.74 19.58
CA LEU A 274 -10.87 -3.05 20.70
C LEU A 274 -10.24 -3.43 22.05
N LEU A 275 -9.90 -4.71 22.26
CA LEU A 275 -9.21 -5.14 23.47
C LEU A 275 -7.73 -4.72 23.52
N ALA A 276 -7.08 -4.41 22.39
CA ALA A 276 -5.72 -3.88 22.37
C ALA A 276 -5.65 -2.41 22.78
N ILE A 277 -6.69 -1.62 22.45
CA ILE A 277 -6.79 -0.21 22.85
C ILE A 277 -7.52 0.00 24.19
N HIS A 278 -8.36 -0.96 24.62
CA HIS A 278 -9.05 -0.97 25.92
C HIS A 278 -8.52 -2.09 26.82
N THR A 279 -7.32 -1.86 27.37
CA THR A 279 -6.59 -2.83 28.21
C THR A 279 -7.29 -3.14 29.53
N ASP A 280 -8.11 -2.22 30.06
CA ASP A 280 -8.99 -2.44 31.20
C ASP A 280 -10.01 -3.56 30.93
N TRP A 281 -10.60 -3.56 29.73
CA TRP A 281 -11.49 -4.60 29.26
C TRP A 281 -10.76 -5.88 28.85
N GLN A 282 -9.53 -5.78 28.34
CA GLN A 282 -8.68 -6.95 28.14
C GLN A 282 -8.41 -7.68 29.46
N GLU A 283 -8.02 -6.95 30.51
CA GLU A 283 -7.81 -7.53 31.83
C GLU A 283 -9.09 -8.13 32.41
N LYS A 284 -10.22 -7.41 32.32
CA LYS A 284 -11.53 -7.86 32.81
C LYS A 284 -11.98 -9.16 32.12
N ALA A 285 -11.80 -9.25 30.80
CA ALA A 285 -12.05 -10.46 30.01
C ALA A 285 -11.07 -11.60 30.36
N ARG A 286 -9.76 -11.32 30.44
CA ARG A 286 -8.73 -12.32 30.78
C ARG A 286 -8.93 -12.86 32.20
N LYS A 287 -9.30 -12.03 33.18
CA LYS A 287 -9.63 -12.45 34.56
C LYS A 287 -10.85 -13.37 34.57
N GLU A 288 -11.92 -13.04 33.84
CA GLU A 288 -13.11 -13.90 33.70
C GLU A 288 -12.77 -15.26 33.03
N VAL A 289 -12.01 -15.23 31.93
CA VAL A 289 -11.57 -16.44 31.19
C VAL A 289 -10.69 -17.35 32.07
N LEU A 290 -9.71 -16.79 32.77
CA LEU A 290 -8.84 -17.56 33.67
C LEU A 290 -9.59 -18.08 34.90
N GLN A 291 -10.61 -17.36 35.40
CA GLN A 291 -11.46 -17.83 36.49
C GLN A 291 -12.28 -19.07 36.10
N PHE A 292 -12.85 -19.12 34.89
CA PHE A 292 -13.70 -20.24 34.46
C PHE A 292 -12.93 -21.43 33.85
N PHE A 293 -11.75 -21.22 33.27
CA PHE A 293 -11.01 -22.27 32.55
C PHE A 293 -9.56 -22.49 32.99
N GLY A 294 -8.95 -21.55 33.72
CA GLY A 294 -7.49 -21.54 33.92
C GLY A 294 -6.75 -21.58 32.58
N HIS A 295 -5.80 -22.51 32.42
CA HIS A 295 -5.12 -22.80 31.15
C HIS A 295 -5.67 -24.04 30.41
N LYS A 296 -6.86 -24.53 30.75
CA LYS A 296 -7.50 -25.70 30.10
C LYS A 296 -8.42 -25.25 28.96
N SER A 297 -8.64 -26.12 27.96
CA SER A 297 -9.53 -25.82 26.83
C SER A 297 -10.94 -25.39 27.30
N PRO A 298 -11.56 -24.36 26.69
CA PRO A 298 -12.88 -23.88 27.12
C PRO A 298 -13.98 -24.96 27.07
N THR A 299 -14.83 -24.96 28.10
CA THR A 299 -15.97 -25.89 28.22
C THR A 299 -17.29 -25.18 27.86
N SER A 300 -18.27 -25.93 27.32
CA SER A 300 -19.56 -25.37 26.88
C SER A 300 -20.31 -24.63 28.01
N ASP A 301 -20.35 -25.21 29.22
CA ASP A 301 -20.97 -24.57 30.39
C ASP A 301 -20.24 -23.31 30.85
N GLY A 302 -18.90 -23.27 30.79
CA GLY A 302 -18.15 -22.05 31.10
C GLY A 302 -18.33 -20.95 30.04
N ILE A 303 -18.40 -21.31 28.75
CA ILE A 303 -18.66 -20.36 27.63
C ILE A 303 -20.02 -19.66 27.80
N ALA A 304 -21.02 -20.35 28.34
CA ALA A 304 -22.32 -19.76 28.68
C ALA A 304 -22.24 -18.74 29.85
N ARG A 305 -21.22 -18.83 30.72
CA ARG A 305 -21.05 -18.00 31.92
C ARG A 305 -20.18 -16.75 31.71
N LEU A 306 -19.48 -16.62 30.59
CA LEU A 306 -18.65 -15.45 30.27
C LEU A 306 -19.49 -14.19 30.02
N LYS A 307 -19.79 -13.42 31.06
CA LYS A 307 -20.64 -12.21 30.99
C LYS A 307 -19.89 -11.03 30.38
N SER A 308 -18.65 -10.81 30.79
CA SER A 308 -17.78 -9.74 30.32
C SER A 308 -17.45 -9.93 28.84
N MET A 309 -17.13 -11.17 28.43
CA MET A 309 -16.96 -11.51 27.02
C MET A 309 -18.23 -11.25 26.20
N ASN A 310 -19.42 -11.54 26.76
CA ASN A 310 -20.69 -11.30 26.07
C ASN A 310 -21.03 -9.82 25.95
N MET A 311 -20.65 -8.99 26.93
CA MET A 311 -20.76 -7.53 26.84
C MET A 311 -19.85 -6.99 25.74
N ILE A 312 -18.57 -7.39 25.75
CA ILE A 312 -17.56 -6.99 24.75
C ILE A 312 -18.05 -7.33 23.33
N ILE A 313 -18.44 -8.60 23.08
CA ILE A 313 -18.90 -9.04 21.76
C ILE A 313 -20.12 -8.25 21.28
N ASN A 314 -21.07 -7.93 22.16
CA ASN A 314 -22.24 -7.12 21.78
C ASN A 314 -21.86 -5.67 21.42
N GLU A 315 -20.91 -5.06 22.12
CA GLU A 315 -20.45 -3.69 21.83
C GLU A 315 -19.56 -3.65 20.57
N SER A 316 -18.70 -4.66 20.35
CA SER A 316 -18.02 -4.87 19.07
C SER A 316 -19.02 -4.98 17.91
N LEU A 317 -20.09 -5.77 18.08
CA LEU A 317 -21.16 -5.92 17.08
C LEU A 317 -22.01 -4.66 16.91
N ARG A 318 -21.96 -3.70 17.83
CA ARG A 318 -22.63 -2.40 17.72
C ARG A 318 -21.77 -1.40 16.95
N LEU A 319 -20.49 -1.27 17.30
CA LEU A 319 -19.58 -0.33 16.64
C LEU A 319 -19.09 -0.83 15.27
N TYR A 320 -19.00 -2.16 15.09
CA TYR A 320 -18.43 -2.81 13.91
C TYR A 320 -19.33 -3.99 13.43
N PRO A 321 -20.61 -3.74 13.08
CA PRO A 321 -21.51 -4.80 12.59
C PRO A 321 -21.01 -5.38 11.24
N PRO A 322 -20.70 -6.69 11.14
CA PRO A 322 -20.17 -7.29 9.91
C PRO A 322 -21.14 -7.24 8.70
N VAL A 323 -22.43 -6.98 8.96
CA VAL A 323 -23.45 -6.72 7.93
C VAL A 323 -24.04 -5.33 8.19
N LEU A 324 -23.83 -4.42 7.25
CA LEU A 324 -24.17 -3.01 7.41
C LEU A 324 -25.65 -2.69 7.13
N THR A 325 -26.35 -3.53 6.37
CA THR A 325 -27.71 -3.25 5.88
C THR A 325 -28.46 -4.54 5.54
N VAL A 326 -29.75 -4.60 5.89
CA VAL A 326 -30.66 -5.70 5.56
C VAL A 326 -31.66 -5.24 4.51
N THR A 327 -31.92 -6.06 3.49
CA THR A 327 -32.85 -5.73 2.40
C THR A 327 -34.12 -6.58 2.41
N ARG A 328 -35.20 -6.01 1.86
CA ARG A 328 -36.48 -6.64 1.54
C ARG A 328 -37.03 -6.10 0.22
N LYS A 329 -38.07 -6.74 -0.30
CA LYS A 329 -38.81 -6.36 -1.50
C LYS A 329 -40.30 -6.30 -1.17
N VAL A 330 -41.02 -5.37 -1.78
CA VAL A 330 -42.48 -5.26 -1.69
C VAL A 330 -43.08 -5.90 -2.94
N GLU A 331 -43.81 -7.01 -2.85
CA GLU A 331 -44.33 -7.69 -4.05
C GLU A 331 -45.71 -7.19 -4.50
N ARG A 332 -46.58 -6.89 -3.52
CA ARG A 332 -47.91 -6.32 -3.72
C ARG A 332 -48.02 -5.01 -2.95
N GLU A 333 -48.98 -4.17 -3.33
CA GLU A 333 -49.26 -2.94 -2.59
C GLU A 333 -49.69 -3.28 -1.15
N ILE A 334 -49.07 -2.65 -0.16
CA ILE A 334 -49.28 -2.94 1.27
C ILE A 334 -49.06 -1.71 2.14
N LYS A 335 -49.81 -1.62 3.24
CA LYS A 335 -49.63 -0.63 4.29
C LYS A 335 -48.57 -1.10 5.30
N LEU A 336 -47.56 -0.25 5.53
CA LEU A 336 -46.51 -0.39 6.56
C LEU A 336 -46.70 0.77 7.56
N GLY A 337 -47.13 0.49 8.78
CA GLY A 337 -47.52 1.55 9.72
C GLY A 337 -48.58 2.48 9.12
N ASN A 338 -48.21 3.73 8.79
CA ASN A 338 -49.08 4.69 8.09
C ASN A 338 -48.77 4.87 6.58
N LEU A 339 -47.73 4.20 6.05
CA LEU A 339 -47.26 4.35 4.66
C LEU A 339 -47.86 3.28 3.75
N ASN A 340 -48.49 3.66 2.65
CA ASN A 340 -48.89 2.73 1.59
C ASN A 340 -47.71 2.57 0.61
N LEU A 341 -47.09 1.39 0.64
CA LEU A 341 -45.95 1.04 -0.20
C LEU A 341 -46.44 0.37 -1.49
N PRO A 342 -46.11 0.91 -2.68
CA PRO A 342 -46.47 0.29 -3.94
C PRO A 342 -45.63 -0.96 -4.22
N ALA A 343 -46.21 -1.88 -4.98
CA ALA A 343 -45.50 -3.05 -5.49
C ALA A 343 -44.17 -2.66 -6.20
N LYS A 344 -43.14 -3.48 -5.97
CA LYS A 344 -41.78 -3.40 -6.52
C LYS A 344 -40.89 -2.26 -5.99
N ILE A 345 -41.13 -1.77 -4.77
CA ILE A 345 -40.08 -1.07 -4.00
C ILE A 345 -39.16 -2.08 -3.31
N ASN A 346 -37.86 -1.79 -3.24
CA ASN A 346 -36.92 -2.49 -2.37
C ASN A 346 -36.72 -1.68 -1.08
N ILE A 347 -36.84 -2.32 0.08
CA ILE A 347 -36.65 -1.70 1.39
C ILE A 347 -35.24 -1.98 1.89
N PHE A 348 -34.56 -0.97 2.42
CA PHE A 348 -33.20 -1.02 2.95
C PHE A 348 -33.22 -0.59 4.43
N ILE A 349 -32.70 -1.43 5.32
CA ILE A 349 -32.64 -1.20 6.76
C ILE A 349 -31.16 -1.13 7.15
N SER A 350 -30.63 0.08 7.35
CA SER A 350 -29.22 0.25 7.73
C SER A 350 -29.01 -0.11 9.20
N ILE A 351 -28.24 -1.18 9.44
CA ILE A 351 -27.82 -1.61 10.78
C ILE A 351 -26.88 -0.55 11.37
N LEU A 352 -25.95 -0.04 10.55
CA LEU A 352 -24.99 1.00 10.95
C LEU A 352 -25.71 2.28 11.40
N ALA A 353 -26.74 2.72 10.69
CA ALA A 353 -27.53 3.89 11.08
C ALA A 353 -28.27 3.70 12.41
N LEU A 354 -28.73 2.48 12.73
CA LEU A 354 -29.42 2.17 14.00
C LEU A 354 -28.43 2.08 15.17
N HIS A 355 -27.28 1.45 14.96
CA HIS A 355 -26.27 1.20 15.98
C HIS A 355 -25.47 2.45 16.37
N HIS A 356 -25.39 3.43 15.46
CA HIS A 356 -24.72 4.71 15.66
C HIS A 356 -25.72 5.88 15.91
N ASN A 357 -27.02 5.64 16.12
CA ASN A 357 -27.98 6.72 16.36
C ASN A 357 -27.90 7.25 17.82
N PRO A 358 -27.53 8.52 18.06
CA PRO A 358 -27.44 9.08 19.42
C PRO A 358 -28.80 9.18 20.13
N HIS A 359 -29.92 9.26 19.40
CA HIS A 359 -31.26 9.24 20.02
C HIS A 359 -31.58 7.88 20.67
N ILE A 360 -31.04 6.80 20.09
CA ILE A 360 -31.17 5.45 20.61
C ILE A 360 -30.16 5.24 21.75
N TRP A 361 -28.87 5.45 21.49
CA TRP A 361 -27.79 5.01 22.37
C TRP A 361 -27.19 6.07 23.30
N GLY A 362 -27.54 7.36 23.12
CA GLY A 362 -26.97 8.49 23.87
C GLY A 362 -25.82 9.18 23.14
N ASN A 363 -25.36 10.32 23.66
CA ASN A 363 -24.27 11.11 23.04
C ASN A 363 -22.92 10.37 23.05
N ASP A 364 -22.74 9.39 23.94
CA ASP A 364 -21.56 8.53 24.04
C ASP A 364 -21.63 7.31 23.09
N VAL A 365 -22.49 7.35 22.06
CA VAL A 365 -22.70 6.27 21.08
C VAL A 365 -21.41 5.87 20.32
N HIS A 366 -20.45 6.77 20.18
CA HIS A 366 -19.15 6.48 19.55
C HIS A 366 -18.06 6.08 20.56
N HIS A 367 -18.39 5.80 21.82
CA HIS A 367 -17.46 5.20 22.77
C HIS A 367 -17.70 3.68 22.88
N PHE A 368 -16.63 2.90 22.97
CA PHE A 368 -16.70 1.49 23.35
C PHE A 368 -17.07 1.39 24.84
N LYS A 369 -18.33 1.04 25.12
CA LYS A 369 -18.90 1.01 26.46
C LYS A 369 -19.70 -0.28 26.71
N PRO A 370 -19.02 -1.44 26.88
CA PRO A 370 -19.72 -2.72 26.98
C PRO A 370 -20.68 -2.86 28.18
N GLU A 371 -20.56 -2.02 29.23
CA GLU A 371 -21.57 -1.90 30.30
C GLU A 371 -23.01 -1.70 29.78
N ARG A 372 -23.18 -1.12 28.58
CA ARG A 372 -24.49 -0.98 27.90
C ARG A 372 -25.28 -2.30 27.89
N PHE A 373 -24.60 -3.43 27.78
CA PHE A 373 -25.19 -4.75 27.68
C PHE A 373 -25.19 -5.54 28.99
N ALA A 374 -24.82 -4.95 30.13
CA ALA A 374 -24.75 -5.62 31.44
C ALA A 374 -26.10 -6.20 31.88
N GLU A 375 -27.20 -5.51 31.56
CA GLU A 375 -28.58 -5.97 31.82
C GLU A 375 -29.25 -6.63 30.59
N GLY A 376 -28.44 -7.00 29.59
CA GLY A 376 -28.90 -7.61 28.35
C GLY A 376 -29.41 -6.62 27.30
N VAL A 377 -29.52 -7.12 26.05
CA VAL A 377 -29.89 -6.32 24.86
C VAL A 377 -31.19 -5.55 25.06
N THR A 378 -32.23 -6.16 25.64
CA THR A 378 -33.55 -5.55 25.80
C THR A 378 -33.51 -4.22 26.55
N LYS A 379 -32.71 -4.12 27.63
CA LYS A 379 -32.55 -2.86 28.35
C LYS A 379 -31.65 -1.88 27.60
N ALA A 380 -30.55 -2.38 27.02
CA ALA A 380 -29.64 -1.57 26.17
C ALA A 380 -30.39 -0.84 25.05
N THR A 381 -31.41 -1.48 24.47
CA THR A 381 -32.24 -0.94 23.38
C THR A 381 -33.53 -0.25 23.85
N LYS A 382 -33.66 0.15 25.12
CA LYS A 382 -34.87 0.81 25.66
C LYS A 382 -36.16 0.01 25.41
N ASN A 383 -36.10 -1.31 25.61
CA ASN A 383 -37.12 -2.33 25.29
C ASN A 383 -37.43 -2.53 23.79
N ASN A 384 -36.76 -1.84 22.87
CA ASN A 384 -36.98 -1.98 21.44
C ASN A 384 -35.87 -2.80 20.73
N ALA A 385 -36.00 -4.12 20.76
CA ALA A 385 -35.00 -5.04 20.21
C ALA A 385 -34.65 -4.80 18.72
N ALA A 386 -35.48 -4.11 17.93
CA ALA A 386 -35.18 -3.77 16.54
C ALA A 386 -34.08 -2.71 16.39
N ALA A 387 -33.72 -2.01 17.46
CA ALA A 387 -32.59 -1.07 17.50
C ALA A 387 -31.21 -1.75 17.58
N PHE A 388 -31.13 -3.05 17.92
CA PHE A 388 -29.88 -3.82 17.92
C PHE A 388 -30.04 -5.14 17.14
N VAL A 389 -29.86 -5.05 15.82
CA VAL A 389 -30.07 -6.19 14.90
C VAL A 389 -28.81 -6.58 14.08
N PRO A 390 -27.62 -6.78 14.69
CA PRO A 390 -26.43 -7.22 13.94
C PRO A 390 -26.63 -8.56 13.22
N PHE A 391 -27.52 -9.40 13.74
CA PHE A 391 -27.90 -10.70 13.17
C PHE A 391 -29.29 -10.67 12.49
N GLY A 392 -29.87 -9.48 12.25
CA GLY A 392 -31.25 -9.33 11.79
C GLY A 392 -32.31 -9.65 12.86
N MET A 393 -33.56 -9.82 12.43
CA MET A 393 -34.72 -10.12 13.28
C MET A 393 -35.78 -10.95 12.53
N GLY A 394 -36.69 -11.59 13.28
CA GLY A 394 -37.86 -12.32 12.78
C GLY A 394 -37.53 -13.65 12.09
N PRO A 395 -38.38 -14.16 11.19
CA PRO A 395 -38.19 -15.46 10.54
C PRO A 395 -36.84 -15.59 9.81
N ARG A 396 -36.30 -14.47 9.32
CA ARG A 396 -35.03 -14.38 8.57
C ARG A 396 -33.82 -13.94 9.43
N THR A 397 -33.91 -13.98 10.78
CA THR A 397 -32.73 -13.81 11.69
C THR A 397 -31.59 -14.75 11.30
N CYS A 398 -30.32 -14.38 11.48
CA CYS A 398 -29.17 -15.24 11.19
C CYS A 398 -29.31 -16.63 11.83
N VAL A 399 -28.90 -17.68 11.11
CA VAL A 399 -28.89 -19.06 11.63
C VAL A 399 -27.66 -19.33 12.50
N GLY A 400 -26.53 -18.68 12.19
CA GLY A 400 -25.27 -18.82 12.90
C GLY A 400 -25.14 -18.01 14.20
N LEU A 401 -26.17 -17.26 14.64
CA LEU A 401 -26.15 -16.40 15.83
C LEU A 401 -25.47 -17.06 17.05
N ASN A 402 -25.92 -18.25 17.42
CA ASN A 402 -25.38 -18.99 18.57
C ASN A 402 -24.01 -19.60 18.28
N PHE A 403 -23.75 -19.99 17.02
CA PHE A 403 -22.50 -20.57 16.58
C PHE A 403 -21.37 -19.52 16.63
N THR A 404 -21.50 -18.42 15.89
CA THR A 404 -20.55 -17.29 15.87
C THR A 404 -20.31 -16.71 17.27
N THR A 405 -21.35 -16.57 18.11
CA THR A 405 -21.19 -16.06 19.48
C THR A 405 -20.37 -17.01 20.35
N ASN A 406 -20.55 -18.32 20.22
CA ASN A 406 -19.79 -19.31 20.98
C ASN A 406 -18.38 -19.50 20.42
N GLU A 407 -18.21 -19.52 19.09
CA GLU A 407 -16.93 -19.58 18.40
C GLU A 407 -16.04 -18.39 18.76
N ALA A 408 -16.59 -17.16 18.71
CA ALA A 408 -15.87 -15.96 19.13
C ALA A 408 -15.45 -16.03 20.60
N LYS A 409 -16.32 -16.49 21.50
CA LYS A 409 -15.98 -16.70 22.93
C LYS A 409 -14.89 -17.75 23.11
N ILE A 410 -14.90 -18.86 22.37
CA ILE A 410 -13.87 -19.92 22.44
C ILE A 410 -12.53 -19.37 21.95
N ALA A 411 -12.50 -18.74 20.77
CA ALA A 411 -11.29 -18.18 20.19
C ALA A 411 -10.67 -17.09 21.08
N LEU A 412 -11.47 -16.11 21.53
CA LEU A 412 -11.01 -15.06 22.45
C LEU A 412 -10.54 -15.64 23.79
N SER A 413 -11.20 -16.68 24.32
CA SER A 413 -10.72 -17.38 25.52
C SER A 413 -9.35 -18.02 25.28
N MET A 414 -9.17 -18.78 24.20
CA MET A 414 -7.90 -19.45 23.89
C MET A 414 -6.75 -18.45 23.65
N ILE A 415 -7.05 -17.29 23.05
CA ILE A 415 -6.09 -16.19 22.89
C ILE A 415 -5.74 -15.59 24.25
N LEU A 416 -6.74 -15.16 25.04
CA LEU A 416 -6.53 -14.51 26.34
C LEU A 416 -6.01 -15.44 27.44
N GLN A 417 -6.06 -16.77 27.26
CA GLN A 417 -5.34 -17.74 28.10
C GLN A 417 -3.83 -17.73 27.84
N ARG A 418 -3.41 -17.50 26.60
CA ARG A 418 -2.01 -17.59 26.16
C ARG A 418 -1.28 -16.25 26.22
N TYR A 419 -1.92 -15.18 25.75
CA TYR A 419 -1.34 -13.85 25.65
C TYR A 419 -1.87 -12.95 26.77
N ASN A 420 -0.94 -12.26 27.44
CA ASN A 420 -1.21 -11.42 28.62
C ASN A 420 -1.60 -9.99 28.26
N GLN A 421 -1.04 -9.44 27.19
CA GLN A 421 -1.38 -8.13 26.62
C GLN A 421 -1.44 -8.25 25.09
N PHE A 422 -2.25 -7.40 24.45
CA PHE A 422 -2.15 -7.14 23.01
C PHE A 422 -1.35 -5.86 22.86
N VAL A 423 -0.04 -6.01 22.62
CA VAL A 423 0.89 -4.87 22.56
C VAL A 423 0.74 -4.18 21.21
N LYS A 424 0.73 -2.84 21.21
CA LYS A 424 1.00 -2.04 19.99
C LYS A 424 2.47 -2.26 19.56
N SER A 425 2.91 -1.76 18.41
CA SER A 425 4.36 -1.79 18.14
C SER A 425 5.11 -0.89 19.13
N ASP A 426 6.38 -1.17 19.38
CA ASP A 426 7.21 -0.30 20.23
C ASP A 426 7.29 1.12 19.64
N ASP A 427 7.33 1.24 18.30
CA ASP A 427 7.24 2.50 17.55
C ASP A 427 5.95 3.28 17.86
N ASP A 428 4.77 2.62 17.85
CA ASP A 428 3.49 3.26 18.19
C ASP A 428 3.51 3.76 19.65
N ILE A 429 4.04 2.95 20.55
CA ILE A 429 4.10 3.25 22.00
C ILE A 429 5.05 4.41 22.26
N GLU A 430 6.18 4.50 21.57
CA GLU A 430 7.12 5.60 21.70
C GLU A 430 6.59 6.89 21.04
N SER A 431 5.92 6.78 19.89
CA SER A 431 5.24 7.91 19.23
C SER A 431 4.13 8.51 20.10
N GLU A 432 3.26 7.70 20.70
CA GLU A 432 2.19 8.18 21.59
C GLU A 432 2.75 8.83 22.88
N LYS A 433 3.81 8.27 23.46
CA LYS A 433 4.51 8.87 24.61
C LYS A 433 5.14 10.22 24.23
N LEU A 434 5.73 10.32 23.04
CA LEU A 434 6.37 11.54 22.56
C LEU A 434 5.33 12.65 22.31
N GLU A 435 4.21 12.34 21.63
CA GLU A 435 3.14 13.33 21.43
C GLU A 435 2.53 13.79 22.75
N GLN A 436 2.20 12.84 23.65
CA GLN A 436 1.65 13.18 24.97
C GLN A 436 2.64 14.01 25.81
N GLY A 437 3.94 13.70 25.75
CA GLY A 437 4.99 14.48 26.41
C GLY A 437 5.10 15.91 25.87
N ILE A 438 5.05 16.09 24.54
CA ILE A 438 5.04 17.42 23.90
C ILE A 438 3.78 18.20 24.31
N ARG A 439 2.60 17.56 24.24
CA ARG A 439 1.31 18.12 24.68
C ARG A 439 1.38 18.63 26.12
N ASP A 440 1.80 17.78 27.05
CA ASP A 440 1.86 18.12 28.47
C ASP A 440 2.88 19.22 28.75
N CYS A 441 4.00 19.28 28.03
CA CYS A 441 4.95 20.39 28.13
C CYS A 441 4.30 21.73 27.76
N VAL A 442 3.64 21.82 26.60
CA VAL A 442 2.99 23.06 26.13
C VAL A 442 1.84 23.45 27.06
N VAL A 443 0.98 22.50 27.44
CA VAL A 443 -0.13 22.73 28.38
C VAL A 443 0.38 23.20 29.75
N ASN A 444 1.50 22.67 30.25
CA ASN A 444 2.09 23.11 31.52
C ASN A 444 2.78 24.49 31.43
N ILE A 445 3.14 24.99 30.24
CA ILE A 445 3.58 26.37 30.04
C ILE A 445 2.36 27.31 29.99
N ILE A 446 1.30 26.93 29.25
CA ILE A 446 0.02 27.65 29.19
C ILE A 446 -0.57 27.84 30.60
N LYS A 447 -0.66 26.76 31.40
CA LYS A 447 -1.18 26.80 32.78
C LYS A 447 -0.37 27.74 33.67
N ARG A 448 0.96 27.68 33.64
CA ARG A 448 1.84 28.59 34.40
C ARG A 448 1.60 30.06 34.02
N ARG A 449 1.52 30.39 32.72
CA ARG A 449 1.22 31.76 32.26
C ARG A 449 -0.18 32.24 32.64
N LYS A 450 -1.21 31.36 32.54
CA LYS A 450 -2.59 31.69 32.96
C LYS A 450 -2.70 31.97 34.46
N GLN A 451 -1.87 31.36 35.31
CA GLN A 451 -1.89 31.54 36.77
C GLN A 451 -1.30 32.89 37.25
N VAL A 452 -0.41 33.52 36.47
CA VAL A 452 0.23 34.81 36.83
C VAL A 452 -0.75 36.00 36.89
N LYS A 453 -1.94 35.85 36.31
CA LYS A 453 -2.98 36.89 36.14
C LYS A 453 -3.55 37.50 37.44
N GLY A 454 -3.13 37.02 38.62
CA GLY A 454 -3.49 37.58 39.93
C GLY A 454 -2.48 38.58 40.53
N GLY A 455 -1.29 38.74 39.93
CA GLY A 455 -0.24 39.65 40.42
C GLY A 455 -0.09 40.91 39.56
N SER A 456 0.09 42.06 40.20
CA SER A 456 0.37 43.33 39.52
C SER A 456 1.63 43.26 38.64
N ASN A 457 1.53 43.76 37.41
CA ASN A 457 2.56 43.77 36.36
C ASN A 457 2.96 42.42 35.72
N GLY A 458 2.20 41.34 35.97
CA GLY A 458 2.39 40.06 35.27
C GLY A 458 1.89 40.09 33.82
N SER A 459 2.77 40.37 32.85
CA SER A 459 2.46 40.19 31.41
C SER A 459 2.33 38.70 31.05
N LEU A 460 1.44 38.38 30.09
CA LEU A 460 1.30 37.03 29.51
C LEU A 460 2.50 36.62 28.62
N GLY A 461 3.43 37.55 28.40
CA GLY A 461 4.52 37.48 27.44
C GLY A 461 4.17 38.26 26.18
N ASN A 462 5.12 39.04 25.66
CA ASN A 462 4.96 39.70 24.35
C ASN A 462 5.31 38.75 23.18
N ASP A 463 5.62 37.48 23.47
CA ASP A 463 5.85 36.42 22.50
C ASP A 463 4.54 35.83 21.93
N PHE A 464 4.69 34.95 20.94
CA PHE A 464 3.59 34.31 20.22
C PHE A 464 2.62 33.54 21.13
N LEU A 465 3.12 32.80 22.13
CA LEU A 465 2.28 32.06 23.06
C LEU A 465 1.50 33.00 23.99
N GLY A 466 2.09 34.12 24.39
CA GLY A 466 1.38 35.19 25.10
C GLY A 466 0.22 35.75 24.28
N LYS A 467 0.44 36.04 22.99
CA LYS A 467 -0.61 36.50 22.07
C LYS A 467 -1.72 35.46 21.84
N LEU A 468 -1.39 34.17 21.75
CA LEU A 468 -2.39 33.09 21.66
C LEU A 468 -3.26 33.00 22.94
N ILE A 469 -2.65 33.15 24.12
CA ILE A 469 -3.38 33.14 25.41
C ILE A 469 -4.26 34.39 25.58
N GLU A 470 -3.88 35.53 24.99
CA GLU A 470 -4.74 36.71 24.88
C GLU A 470 -5.96 36.46 23.97
N ALA A 471 -5.78 35.81 22.81
CA ALA A 471 -6.86 35.50 21.88
C ALA A 471 -7.92 34.51 22.44
N ASN A 472 -7.50 33.60 23.32
CA ASN A 472 -8.40 32.72 24.11
C ASN A 472 -9.26 33.49 25.15
N HIS A 473 -9.21 34.83 25.13
CA HIS A 473 -10.03 35.71 25.96
C HIS A 473 -10.82 36.76 25.16
N GLU A 474 -10.90 36.67 23.82
CA GLU A 474 -11.79 37.56 23.06
C GLU A 474 -13.28 37.30 23.37
N ILE A 475 -14.07 38.37 23.39
CA ILE A 475 -15.51 38.35 23.71
C ILE A 475 -16.34 37.78 22.54
N ASP A 476 -15.81 37.87 21.31
CA ASP A 476 -16.44 37.30 20.11
C ASP A 476 -16.13 35.80 20.01
N LYS A 477 -17.16 34.97 20.23
CA LYS A 477 -17.05 33.50 20.13
C LYS A 477 -16.60 33.00 18.76
N ASN A 478 -16.73 33.79 17.70
CA ASN A 478 -16.28 33.41 16.36
C ASN A 478 -14.77 33.59 16.15
N LYS A 479 -14.04 34.08 17.16
CA LYS A 479 -12.57 34.28 17.16
C LYS A 479 -11.88 33.56 18.32
N TRP A 480 -12.62 32.78 19.10
CA TRP A 480 -12.11 32.07 20.25
C TRP A 480 -11.12 30.97 19.82
N ILE A 481 -9.86 31.11 20.19
CA ILE A 481 -8.82 30.06 20.01
C ILE A 481 -8.85 29.14 21.25
N SER A 482 -9.12 27.84 21.08
CA SER A 482 -9.22 26.89 22.20
C SER A 482 -7.85 26.50 22.78
N GLU A 483 -7.83 25.79 23.91
CA GLU A 483 -6.55 25.27 24.45
C GLU A 483 -5.95 24.16 23.57
N GLU A 484 -6.74 23.51 22.71
CA GLU A 484 -6.26 22.57 21.70
C GLU A 484 -5.58 23.31 20.55
N ASP A 485 -6.25 24.32 19.99
CA ASP A 485 -5.70 25.14 18.89
C ASP A 485 -4.40 25.83 19.30
N MET A 486 -4.30 26.33 20.54
CA MET A 486 -3.05 26.89 21.08
C MET A 486 -1.92 25.86 21.16
N VAL A 487 -2.23 24.60 21.50
CA VAL A 487 -1.25 23.51 21.56
C VAL A 487 -0.78 23.14 20.15
N ASP A 488 -1.70 23.03 19.19
CA ASP A 488 -1.38 22.61 17.83
C ASP A 488 -0.69 23.72 17.01
N GLU A 489 -1.00 25.00 17.22
CA GLU A 489 -0.20 26.12 16.70
C GLU A 489 1.22 26.13 17.31
N CYS A 490 1.38 25.75 18.58
CA CYS A 490 2.72 25.59 19.18
C CYS A 490 3.48 24.39 18.62
N LYS A 491 2.84 23.22 18.45
CA LYS A 491 3.43 22.07 17.74
C LYS A 491 3.87 22.47 16.33
N THR A 492 3.00 23.18 15.61
CA THR A 492 3.22 23.63 14.23
C THR A 492 4.40 24.59 14.14
N LEU A 493 4.47 25.61 15.00
CA LEU A 493 5.58 26.57 15.02
C LEU A 493 6.92 25.88 15.39
N TYR A 494 6.91 24.99 16.38
CA TYR A 494 8.10 24.24 16.78
C TYR A 494 8.63 23.37 15.64
N PHE A 495 7.77 22.54 15.03
CA PHE A 495 8.16 21.63 13.95
C PHE A 495 8.60 22.39 12.68
N ALA A 496 7.86 23.44 12.29
CA ALA A 496 8.17 24.21 11.10
C ALA A 496 9.44 25.07 11.25
N GLY A 497 9.70 25.63 12.44
CA GLY A 497 10.89 26.42 12.73
C GLY A 497 12.14 25.55 12.90
N HIS A 498 12.10 24.60 13.83
CA HIS A 498 13.29 23.84 14.28
C HIS A 498 14.00 23.12 13.13
N GLU A 499 13.28 22.26 12.39
CA GLU A 499 13.88 21.43 11.35
C GLU A 499 14.38 22.26 10.15
N THR A 500 13.68 23.34 9.78
CA THR A 500 14.05 24.15 8.61
C THR A 500 15.26 25.04 8.90
N THR A 501 15.33 25.69 10.08
CA THR A 501 16.54 26.42 10.50
C THR A 501 17.71 25.45 10.72
N THR A 502 17.47 24.26 11.29
CA THR A 502 18.53 23.25 11.49
C THR A 502 19.11 22.75 10.16
N SER A 503 18.26 22.52 9.15
CA SER A 503 18.72 22.18 7.79
C SER A 503 19.55 23.31 7.17
N LEU A 504 19.07 24.55 7.22
CA LEU A 504 19.83 25.73 6.77
C LEU A 504 21.22 25.80 7.44
N LEU A 505 21.26 25.74 8.77
CA LEU A 505 22.51 25.79 9.52
C LEU A 505 23.46 24.64 9.15
N GLY A 506 22.95 23.42 8.99
CA GLY A 506 23.74 22.28 8.52
C GLY A 506 24.37 22.53 7.16
N TRP A 507 23.60 23.02 6.19
CA TRP A 507 24.11 23.31 4.84
C TRP A 507 25.06 24.52 4.80
N THR A 508 24.81 25.59 5.56
CA THR A 508 25.76 26.69 5.71
C THR A 508 27.06 26.24 6.39
N ILE A 509 26.99 25.38 7.40
CA ILE A 509 28.15 24.79 8.05
C ILE A 509 28.95 23.93 7.06
N LEU A 510 28.31 23.11 6.23
CA LEU A 510 28.99 22.36 5.15
C LEU A 510 29.74 23.31 4.19
N LEU A 511 29.10 24.39 3.78
CA LEU A 511 29.66 25.35 2.83
C LEU A 511 30.82 26.15 3.44
N LEU A 512 30.73 26.58 4.70
CA LEU A 512 31.83 27.26 5.41
C LEU A 512 32.95 26.30 5.84
N ALA A 513 32.66 25.01 6.05
CA ALA A 513 33.64 23.98 6.34
C ALA A 513 34.50 23.60 5.11
N THR A 514 34.00 23.90 3.91
CA THR A 514 34.68 23.70 2.61
C THR A 514 35.32 24.99 2.09
N HIS A 515 34.67 26.14 2.27
CA HIS A 515 35.12 27.45 1.78
C HIS A 515 35.67 28.30 2.94
N LYS A 516 36.92 28.00 3.34
CA LYS A 516 37.59 28.64 4.49
C LYS A 516 37.74 30.16 4.32
N ASP A 517 37.92 30.66 3.10
CA ASP A 517 38.01 32.11 2.85
C ASP A 517 36.73 32.82 3.28
N TRP A 518 35.57 32.22 3.03
CA TRP A 518 34.27 32.71 3.47
C TRP A 518 34.04 32.56 4.97
N GLN A 519 34.58 31.50 5.59
CA GLN A 519 34.57 31.37 7.04
C GLN A 519 35.34 32.51 7.72
N GLU A 520 36.51 32.88 7.21
CA GLU A 520 37.27 34.02 7.74
C GLU A 520 36.63 35.38 7.40
N LYS A 521 36.12 35.58 6.18
CA LYS A 521 35.32 36.78 5.81
C LYS A 521 34.16 36.97 6.79
N ALA A 522 33.43 35.90 7.12
CA ALA A 522 32.28 35.92 8.04
C ALA A 522 32.69 36.15 9.50
N ARG A 523 33.70 35.42 9.99
CA ARG A 523 34.22 35.61 11.35
C ARG A 523 34.71 37.04 11.57
N LYS A 524 35.40 37.62 10.59
CA LYS A 524 35.86 39.01 10.66
C LYS A 524 34.68 39.99 10.82
N GLU A 525 33.62 39.84 10.02
CA GLU A 525 32.42 40.68 10.15
C GLU A 525 31.77 40.54 11.55
N VAL A 526 31.68 39.33 12.08
CA VAL A 526 31.14 39.05 13.42
C VAL A 526 31.98 39.71 14.51
N ILE A 527 33.30 39.57 14.45
CA ILE A 527 34.22 40.18 15.44
C ILE A 527 34.19 41.72 15.34
N GLU A 528 34.11 42.29 14.12
CA GLU A 528 34.00 43.75 13.92
C GLU A 528 32.65 44.34 14.39
N LEU A 529 31.58 43.55 14.45
CA LEU A 529 30.25 44.01 14.89
C LEU A 529 29.90 43.69 16.34
N PHE A 530 30.43 42.60 16.91
CA PHE A 530 30.06 42.12 18.26
C PHE A 530 31.27 41.87 19.18
N GLY A 531 32.48 41.73 18.64
CA GLY A 531 33.65 41.24 19.40
C GLY A 531 33.34 39.88 20.05
N GLN A 532 33.65 39.76 21.35
CA GLN A 532 33.24 38.63 22.21
C GLN A 532 31.96 38.93 23.03
N THR A 533 31.22 40.00 22.73
CA THR A 533 30.02 40.38 23.49
C THR A 533 28.76 39.70 22.97
N SER A 534 27.69 39.75 23.77
CA SER A 534 26.37 39.21 23.41
C SER A 534 25.80 39.89 22.16
N ILE A 535 25.35 39.06 21.22
CA ILE A 535 24.79 39.50 19.93
C ILE A 535 23.55 40.37 20.16
N ASN A 536 23.53 41.55 19.55
CA ASN A 536 22.47 42.56 19.67
C ASN A 536 21.72 42.78 18.34
N SER A 537 20.50 43.32 18.42
CA SER A 537 19.61 43.60 17.27
C SER A 537 20.29 44.40 16.16
N ASP A 538 21.02 45.44 16.55
CA ASP A 538 21.53 46.47 15.66
C ASP A 538 22.73 45.95 14.84
N GLY A 539 23.53 45.07 15.45
CA GLY A 539 24.57 44.31 14.74
C GLY A 539 23.99 43.23 13.81
N ILE A 540 22.89 42.54 14.19
CA ILE A 540 22.25 41.52 13.33
C ILE A 540 21.74 42.14 12.02
N ALA A 541 21.23 43.37 12.08
CA ALA A 541 20.84 44.14 10.89
C ALA A 541 22.04 44.57 10.02
N ARG A 542 23.26 44.60 10.57
CA ARG A 542 24.49 45.02 9.89
C ARG A 542 25.34 43.87 9.33
N LEU A 543 25.07 42.61 9.73
CA LEU A 543 25.65 41.41 9.14
C LEU A 543 25.31 41.29 7.65
N LYS A 544 26.24 41.66 6.76
CA LYS A 544 26.11 41.60 5.30
C LYS A 544 26.77 40.36 4.71
N VAL A 545 28.00 40.04 5.14
CA VAL A 545 28.75 38.84 4.74
C VAL A 545 28.00 37.59 5.19
N ILE A 546 27.56 37.52 6.45
CA ILE A 546 26.71 36.39 6.89
C ILE A 546 25.38 36.36 6.13
N ASN A 547 24.78 37.51 5.78
CA ASN A 547 23.57 37.49 4.95
C ASN A 547 23.84 36.89 3.57
N MET A 548 24.88 37.35 2.86
CA MET A 548 25.27 36.79 1.55
C MET A 548 25.51 35.27 1.63
N ILE A 549 26.17 34.80 2.68
CA ILE A 549 26.42 33.37 2.93
C ILE A 549 25.12 32.61 3.18
N ILE A 550 24.20 33.15 3.98
CA ILE A 550 22.88 32.55 4.22
C ILE A 550 22.09 32.48 2.90
N GLU A 551 22.04 33.56 2.11
CA GLU A 551 21.29 33.53 0.85
C GLU A 551 21.89 32.52 -0.15
N GLU A 552 23.22 32.45 -0.29
CA GLU A 552 23.88 31.47 -1.17
C GLU A 552 23.75 30.03 -0.64
N SER A 553 23.67 29.84 0.68
CA SER A 553 23.37 28.52 1.28
C SER A 553 21.93 28.11 1.00
N LEU A 554 20.98 29.02 1.14
CA LEU A 554 19.58 28.85 0.78
C LEU A 554 19.36 28.70 -0.72
N ARG A 555 20.30 29.20 -1.54
CA ARG A 555 20.34 28.98 -2.98
C ARG A 555 20.75 27.52 -3.28
N LEU A 556 21.93 27.09 -2.82
CA LEU A 556 22.44 25.74 -3.09
C LEU A 556 21.66 24.62 -2.39
N TYR A 557 21.15 24.86 -1.19
CA TYR A 557 20.45 23.87 -0.39
C TYR A 557 19.25 24.48 0.36
N PRO A 558 18.18 24.89 -0.35
CA PRO A 558 16.95 25.36 0.29
C PRO A 558 16.35 24.22 1.14
N PRO A 559 16.13 24.43 2.47
CA PRO A 559 15.57 23.41 3.34
C PRO A 559 14.26 22.83 2.82
N VAL A 560 13.39 23.69 2.30
CA VAL A 560 12.17 23.32 1.57
C VAL A 560 12.47 23.44 0.07
N PRO A 561 12.69 22.33 -0.66
CA PRO A 561 13.13 22.38 -2.06
C PRO A 561 12.06 22.90 -3.01
N PHE A 562 10.79 22.91 -2.59
CA PHE A 562 9.67 23.33 -3.39
C PHE A 562 8.55 23.95 -2.55
N ILE A 563 7.93 25.00 -3.09
CA ILE A 563 6.71 25.59 -2.50
C ILE A 563 5.48 24.79 -2.93
N LYS A 564 4.38 24.97 -2.21
CA LYS A 564 3.14 24.22 -2.38
C LYS A 564 1.99 25.08 -1.85
N ARG A 565 0.93 25.23 -2.64
CA ARG A 565 -0.29 26.00 -2.31
C ARG A 565 -1.46 25.45 -3.13
N LYS A 566 -2.39 26.31 -3.52
CA LYS A 566 -3.60 25.97 -4.25
C LYS A 566 -4.18 27.16 -4.98
N VAL A 567 -5.05 26.85 -5.92
CA VAL A 567 -5.97 27.77 -6.54
C VAL A 567 -7.37 27.49 -6.01
N GLU A 568 -8.24 28.50 -6.00
CA GLU A 568 -9.62 28.36 -5.54
C GLU A 568 -10.68 28.70 -6.60
N LYS A 569 -10.34 29.28 -7.76
CA LYS A 569 -11.34 29.60 -8.82
C LYS A 569 -10.76 29.74 -10.24
N GLU A 570 -11.04 30.84 -10.96
CA GLU A 570 -10.25 31.34 -12.10
C GLU A 570 -9.51 32.65 -11.75
N VAL A 571 -8.31 32.84 -12.30
CA VAL A 571 -7.42 34.02 -12.18
C VAL A 571 -6.38 33.97 -13.29
N LYS A 572 -5.87 35.14 -13.70
CA LYS A 572 -4.98 35.31 -14.85
C LYS A 572 -3.47 35.33 -14.46
N LEU A 573 -2.74 34.21 -14.57
CA LEU A 573 -1.29 34.08 -14.26
C LEU A 573 -0.47 33.57 -15.48
N GLY A 574 0.66 34.19 -15.82
CA GLY A 574 1.48 33.88 -17.03
C GLY A 574 0.79 34.27 -18.34
N LYS A 575 1.18 33.69 -19.49
CA LYS A 575 0.31 33.62 -20.70
C LYS A 575 -0.79 32.58 -20.51
N LEU A 576 -0.55 31.71 -19.56
CA LEU A 576 -1.08 30.38 -19.47
C LEU A 576 -2.54 30.23 -19.13
N MET A 577 -3.38 29.53 -19.89
CA MET A 577 -4.64 29.02 -19.34
C MET A 577 -4.41 27.78 -18.46
N LEU A 578 -4.90 27.87 -17.23
CA LEU A 578 -4.19 27.43 -16.04
C LEU A 578 -5.27 26.65 -15.21
N PRO A 579 -5.55 25.33 -15.35
CA PRO A 579 -6.82 24.70 -14.91
C PRO A 579 -7.00 24.34 -13.41
N PRO A 580 -8.27 24.34 -12.90
CA PRO A 580 -8.62 24.07 -11.50
C PRO A 580 -8.30 22.68 -10.98
N HIS A 581 -8.31 22.53 -9.67
CA HIS A 581 -7.98 21.28 -8.98
C HIS A 581 -6.46 20.93 -8.99
N MET A 582 -5.89 20.39 -10.06
CA MET A 582 -4.44 20.03 -10.28
C MET A 582 -3.35 20.98 -9.71
N GLU A 583 -2.10 20.51 -9.33
CA GLU A 583 -0.77 20.73 -8.49
C GLU A 583 0.52 21.85 -8.53
N LEU A 584 0.80 23.33 -8.31
CA LEU A 584 1.35 24.53 -7.27
C LEU A 584 2.84 24.83 -6.66
N TYR A 585 3.94 24.65 -7.37
CA TYR A 585 5.34 24.66 -7.02
C TYR A 585 5.71 26.08 -7.24
N ILE A 586 6.74 26.40 -6.53
CA ILE A 586 7.77 27.22 -7.09
C ILE A 586 8.99 26.40 -6.64
N SER A 587 9.58 25.64 -7.57
CA SER A 587 10.65 24.69 -7.26
C SER A 587 11.88 25.52 -6.93
N ALA A 588 12.04 25.83 -5.65
CA ALA A 588 13.12 26.67 -5.14
C ALA A 588 14.46 26.07 -5.56
N LEU A 589 14.63 24.76 -5.38
CA LEU A 589 15.84 24.06 -5.77
C LEU A 589 16.16 24.23 -7.27
N ALA A 590 15.17 24.17 -8.16
CA ALA A 590 15.39 24.38 -9.60
C ALA A 590 15.68 25.85 -9.96
N LEU A 591 14.87 26.79 -9.46
CA LEU A 591 15.04 28.23 -9.71
C LEU A 591 16.35 28.77 -9.15
N HIS A 592 16.82 28.21 -8.03
CA HIS A 592 18.09 28.56 -7.40
C HIS A 592 19.31 27.96 -8.14
N HIS A 593 19.10 26.97 -9.02
CA HIS A 593 20.15 26.30 -9.79
C HIS A 593 20.14 26.61 -11.28
N ASP A 594 19.25 27.47 -11.77
CA ASP A 594 19.10 27.83 -13.19
C ASP A 594 20.25 28.73 -13.72
N PRO A 595 21.11 28.26 -14.65
CA PRO A 595 22.16 29.10 -15.23
C PRO A 595 21.66 30.35 -15.99
N GLN A 596 20.44 30.38 -16.55
CA GLN A 596 19.88 31.60 -17.18
C GLN A 596 19.76 32.73 -16.15
N ILE A 597 19.49 32.41 -14.88
CA ILE A 597 19.32 33.37 -13.80
C ILE A 597 20.67 33.67 -13.16
N TRP A 598 21.39 32.64 -12.70
CA TRP A 598 22.55 32.81 -11.81
C TRP A 598 23.92 32.78 -12.50
N GLY A 599 23.99 32.33 -13.76
CA GLY A 599 25.22 32.19 -14.56
C GLY A 599 25.77 30.76 -14.62
N GLU A 600 26.72 30.51 -15.54
CA GLU A 600 27.41 29.20 -15.71
C GLU A 600 28.02 28.65 -14.40
N ASP A 601 28.42 29.55 -13.50
CA ASP A 601 29.02 29.21 -12.21
C ASP A 601 28.00 28.95 -11.09
N VAL A 602 26.71 28.77 -11.42
CA VAL A 602 25.60 28.53 -10.47
C VAL A 602 25.81 27.33 -9.53
N HIS A 603 26.55 26.30 -9.95
CA HIS A 603 26.87 25.16 -9.09
C HIS A 603 28.03 25.44 -8.11
N LEU A 604 28.67 26.62 -8.17
CA LEU A 604 29.71 27.05 -7.24
C LEU A 604 29.12 27.95 -6.15
N PHE A 605 29.60 27.75 -4.92
CA PHE A 605 29.31 28.63 -3.78
C PHE A 605 30.04 29.97 -3.94
N ARG A 606 29.29 31.00 -4.30
CA ARG A 606 29.80 32.36 -4.55
C ARG A 606 28.88 33.42 -3.93
N PRO A 607 28.90 33.59 -2.59
CA PRO A 607 28.08 34.59 -1.90
C PRO A 607 28.22 36.03 -2.42
N GLU A 608 29.32 36.42 -3.12
CA GLU A 608 29.43 37.75 -3.74
C GLU A 608 28.27 38.06 -4.72
N ARG A 609 27.54 37.06 -5.25
CA ARG A 609 26.30 37.29 -6.04
C ARG A 609 25.31 38.21 -5.32
N PHE A 610 25.18 38.06 -4.00
CA PHE A 610 24.22 38.80 -3.16
C PHE A 610 24.76 40.13 -2.64
N ALA A 611 25.93 40.62 -3.10
CA ALA A 611 26.49 41.90 -2.66
C ALA A 611 25.61 43.12 -3.00
N GLY A 612 24.83 43.05 -4.08
CA GLY A 612 23.80 44.03 -4.43
C GLY A 612 22.39 43.69 -3.89
N GLY A 613 22.30 42.72 -2.97
CA GLY A 613 21.03 42.13 -2.52
C GLY A 613 20.41 41.17 -3.54
N VAL A 614 19.29 40.56 -3.15
CA VAL A 614 18.60 39.50 -3.92
C VAL A 614 18.22 39.95 -5.34
N ALA A 615 17.75 41.18 -5.52
CA ALA A 615 17.36 41.69 -6.84
C ALA A 615 18.56 41.72 -7.82
N ALA A 616 19.70 42.30 -7.42
CA ALA A 616 20.90 42.31 -8.25
C ALA A 616 21.42 40.89 -8.55
N ALA A 617 21.37 40.00 -7.56
CA ALA A 617 21.78 38.60 -7.70
C ALA A 617 20.93 37.80 -8.72
N THR A 618 19.68 38.24 -8.96
CA THR A 618 18.67 37.56 -9.79
C THR A 618 18.30 38.32 -11.06
N LYS A 619 19.13 39.29 -11.49
CA LYS A 619 18.89 40.15 -12.67
C LYS A 619 17.53 40.88 -12.57
N ASP A 620 17.31 41.51 -11.42
CA ASP A 620 16.10 42.20 -10.97
C ASP A 620 14.83 41.33 -10.81
N ASN A 621 14.90 40.02 -11.09
CA ASN A 621 13.82 39.07 -10.83
C ASN A 621 13.93 38.47 -9.43
N ALA A 622 13.73 39.29 -8.39
CA ALA A 622 13.87 38.86 -6.98
C ALA A 622 12.98 37.66 -6.57
N VAL A 623 11.94 37.33 -7.36
CA VAL A 623 11.07 36.15 -7.16
C VAL A 623 11.79 34.84 -7.50
N ALA A 624 12.87 34.88 -8.28
CA ALA A 624 13.72 33.72 -8.59
C ALA A 624 14.55 33.23 -7.39
N PHE A 625 14.53 33.96 -6.27
CA PHE A 625 15.11 33.52 -5.01
C PHE A 625 14.01 33.49 -3.94
N LEU A 626 13.63 32.28 -3.55
CA LEU A 626 12.37 32.01 -2.84
C LEU A 626 12.47 30.95 -1.72
N PRO A 627 13.55 30.87 -0.92
CA PRO A 627 13.68 29.82 0.11
C PRO A 627 12.58 29.82 1.18
N PHE A 628 12.00 31.00 1.46
CA PHE A 628 10.84 31.18 2.33
C PHE A 628 9.54 31.47 1.57
N GLY A 629 9.60 31.42 0.24
CA GLY A 629 8.52 31.76 -0.66
C GLY A 629 8.17 33.24 -0.77
N PHE A 630 7.08 33.47 -1.50
CA PHE A 630 6.71 34.79 -1.98
C PHE A 630 5.18 35.00 -1.95
N GLY A 631 4.77 36.27 -1.96
CA GLY A 631 3.37 36.71 -1.97
C GLY A 631 2.64 36.55 -0.62
N PRO A 632 1.29 36.58 -0.59
CA PRO A 632 0.46 36.58 0.63
C PRO A 632 0.58 35.34 1.54
N ARG A 633 1.38 34.33 1.15
CA ARG A 633 1.67 33.12 1.93
C ARG A 633 3.19 32.84 1.97
N THR A 634 4.00 33.89 1.91
CA THR A 634 5.42 33.86 2.34
C THR A 634 5.51 33.28 3.75
N CYS A 635 6.60 32.58 4.08
CA CYS A 635 6.76 31.96 5.40
C CYS A 635 6.68 33.03 6.49
N VAL A 636 5.73 32.88 7.43
CA VAL A 636 5.56 33.79 8.58
C VAL A 636 6.83 33.81 9.46
N GLY A 637 7.59 32.72 9.46
CA GLY A 637 8.87 32.59 10.15
C GLY A 637 10.09 33.15 9.41
N LEU A 638 9.96 33.74 8.21
CA LEU A 638 11.11 34.26 7.42
C LEU A 638 12.07 35.12 8.28
N SER A 639 11.55 36.17 8.90
CA SER A 639 12.36 37.09 9.71
C SER A 639 12.94 36.41 10.96
N PHE A 640 12.22 35.44 11.52
CA PHE A 640 12.67 34.68 12.68
C PHE A 640 13.85 33.76 12.31
N ALA A 641 13.69 32.92 11.28
CA ALA A 641 14.70 31.96 10.84
C ALA A 641 15.99 32.64 10.34
N ILE A 642 15.89 33.79 9.63
CA ILE A 642 17.07 34.56 9.22
C ILE A 642 17.80 35.17 10.43
N VAL A 643 17.07 35.66 11.44
CA VAL A 643 17.67 36.20 12.67
C VAL A 643 18.29 35.08 13.52
N GLU A 644 17.58 33.97 13.69
CA GLU A 644 18.03 32.76 14.39
C GLU A 644 19.30 32.18 13.75
N ALA A 645 19.33 32.04 12.41
CA ALA A 645 20.50 31.59 11.69
C ALA A 645 21.68 32.57 11.81
N LYS A 646 21.44 33.90 11.73
CA LYS A 646 22.47 34.92 11.96
C LYS A 646 23.04 34.85 13.38
N ILE A 647 22.21 34.65 14.39
CA ILE A 647 22.63 34.50 15.79
C ILE A 647 23.50 33.24 15.94
N ALA A 648 22.98 32.07 15.54
CA ALA A 648 23.67 30.80 15.67
C ALA A 648 25.02 30.78 14.93
N LEU A 649 25.07 31.24 13.68
CA LEU A 649 26.32 31.33 12.92
C LEU A 649 27.31 32.31 13.57
N SER A 650 26.85 33.43 14.13
CA SER A 650 27.73 34.37 14.83
C SER A 650 28.32 33.77 16.11
N MET A 651 27.52 33.09 16.94
CA MET A 651 27.99 32.39 18.15
C MET A 651 29.04 31.32 17.83
N ILE A 652 28.80 30.54 16.76
CA ILE A 652 29.72 29.51 16.28
C ILE A 652 31.02 30.16 15.78
N LEU A 653 30.94 31.22 14.97
CA LEU A 653 32.11 31.86 14.37
C LEU A 653 32.95 32.67 15.37
N GLN A 654 32.35 33.24 16.43
CA GLN A 654 33.09 33.82 17.57
C GLN A 654 34.00 32.78 18.24
N SER A 655 33.48 31.57 18.43
CA SER A 655 34.08 30.57 19.34
C SER A 655 34.93 29.50 18.62
N TYR A 656 34.64 29.22 17.35
CA TYR A 656 35.19 28.07 16.63
C TYR A 656 35.61 28.40 15.20
N THR A 657 36.76 27.84 14.81
CA THR A 657 37.07 27.47 13.43
C THR A 657 36.62 26.04 13.16
N PHE A 658 36.25 25.71 11.92
CA PHE A 658 35.83 24.35 11.60
C PHE A 658 36.11 23.90 10.16
N THR A 659 36.23 22.60 9.94
CA THR A 659 36.42 21.96 8.63
C THR A 659 35.58 20.71 8.53
N LEU A 660 35.40 20.16 7.32
CA LEU A 660 34.79 18.84 7.19
C LEU A 660 35.63 17.76 7.87
N SER A 661 34.95 16.76 8.43
CA SER A 661 35.59 15.50 8.83
C SER A 661 35.97 14.68 7.60
N PRO A 662 37.14 14.00 7.59
CA PRO A 662 37.48 13.00 6.57
C PRO A 662 36.46 11.85 6.44
N THR A 663 35.58 11.66 7.43
CA THR A 663 34.50 10.65 7.43
C THR A 663 33.18 11.15 6.86
N TYR A 664 33.07 12.42 6.43
CA TYR A 664 31.82 12.98 5.91
C TYR A 664 31.42 12.38 4.56
N VAL A 665 30.23 11.76 4.49
CA VAL A 665 29.62 11.25 3.26
C VAL A 665 28.60 12.25 2.73
N HIS A 666 28.90 12.87 1.58
CA HIS A 666 27.99 13.79 0.91
C HIS A 666 26.86 13.04 0.18
N SER A 667 25.80 12.71 0.92
CA SER A 667 24.54 12.19 0.37
C SER A 667 23.38 13.10 0.77
N PRO A 668 22.99 14.10 -0.06
CA PRO A 668 21.76 14.86 0.13
C PRO A 668 20.54 13.96 -0.15
N ILE A 669 19.61 13.89 0.81
CA ILE A 669 18.33 13.19 0.65
C ILE A 669 17.15 14.15 0.77
N GLN A 670 16.15 13.96 -0.10
CA GLN A 670 14.89 14.69 -0.08
C GLN A 670 13.78 13.74 0.36
N LEU A 671 13.27 13.93 1.59
CA LEU A 671 12.10 13.21 2.11
C LEU A 671 10.91 14.16 2.30
N PHE A 672 11.17 15.34 2.85
CA PHE A 672 10.22 16.45 2.97
C PHE A 672 11.01 17.76 2.85
N MET A 673 12.08 17.85 3.64
CA MET A 673 13.16 18.82 3.46
C MET A 673 14.36 18.19 2.73
N VAL A 674 15.22 19.03 2.17
CA VAL A 674 16.58 18.65 1.75
C VAL A 674 17.45 18.58 3.00
N ARG A 675 18.02 17.41 3.29
CA ARG A 675 18.92 17.21 4.43
C ARG A 675 20.07 16.25 4.10
N PRO A 676 21.25 16.36 4.74
CA PRO A 676 22.30 15.38 4.59
C PRO A 676 21.89 14.07 5.27
N GLN A 677 21.88 12.97 4.52
CA GLN A 677 21.39 11.65 4.97
C GLN A 677 22.13 11.13 6.21
N HIS A 678 23.39 11.51 6.38
CA HIS A 678 24.28 11.07 7.46
C HIS A 678 24.70 12.23 8.41
N GLY A 679 23.97 13.35 8.38
CA GLY A 679 24.35 14.59 9.08
C GLY A 679 25.53 15.32 8.41
N VAL A 680 25.95 16.45 8.96
CA VAL A 680 27.21 17.11 8.56
C VAL A 680 28.25 16.88 9.66
N GLN A 681 29.29 16.11 9.34
CA GLN A 681 30.37 15.80 10.27
C GLN A 681 31.49 16.84 10.09
N ILE A 682 31.70 17.68 11.10
CA ILE A 682 32.78 18.68 11.13
C ILE A 682 33.80 18.38 12.23
N LEU A 683 35.01 18.86 12.03
CA LEU A 683 36.03 19.01 13.06
C LEU A 683 36.08 20.48 13.46
N THR A 684 35.97 20.77 14.75
CA THR A 684 36.11 22.12 15.31
C THR A 684 37.51 22.31 15.92
N ALA A 685 38.02 23.53 15.86
CA ALA A 685 39.14 23.99 16.67
C ALA A 685 38.76 25.35 17.28
N ALA A 686 38.81 25.43 18.61
CA ALA A 686 38.48 26.65 19.34
C ALA A 686 39.43 27.80 18.96
N THR A 687 38.90 29.01 18.84
CA THR A 687 39.73 30.21 18.73
C THR A 687 40.41 30.49 20.08
N ALA A 688 41.62 31.07 20.07
CA ALA A 688 42.39 31.37 21.28
C ALA A 688 41.78 32.51 22.15
N GLU A 689 40.61 33.01 21.76
CA GLU A 689 39.95 34.21 22.26
C GLU A 689 38.43 33.97 22.43
N ALA A 690 38.07 32.83 23.04
CA ALA A 690 36.68 32.52 23.40
C ALA A 690 36.35 33.00 24.83
N PRO A 691 35.23 33.72 25.05
CA PRO A 691 34.87 34.22 26.37
C PRO A 691 34.36 33.09 27.29
N ALA A 692 34.86 33.05 28.53
CA ALA A 692 34.25 32.22 29.56
C ALA A 692 32.86 32.79 29.92
N ALA A 693 31.80 32.02 29.67
CA ALA A 693 30.43 32.44 29.94
C ALA A 693 30.22 32.74 31.44
N ALA A 694 29.74 33.95 31.75
CA ALA A 694 29.66 34.46 33.12
C ALA A 694 28.39 33.99 33.87
N ASN A 695 28.53 33.78 35.18
CA ASN A 695 27.45 33.36 36.07
C ASN A 695 26.45 34.49 36.37
N ALA A 696 25.15 34.21 36.25
CA ALA A 696 24.05 34.87 36.97
C ALA A 696 22.77 34.01 36.82
N GLY A 697 22.02 33.66 37.87
CA GLY A 697 22.26 33.80 39.32
C GLY A 697 21.14 33.10 40.11
N ASP A 698 21.41 32.63 41.33
CA ASP A 698 20.45 31.90 42.18
C ASP A 698 19.43 32.80 42.89
N GLU A 699 18.14 32.44 42.84
CA GLU A 699 17.13 32.55 43.93
C GLU A 699 15.95 31.58 43.63
N ASP A 700 15.27 30.90 44.56
CA ASP A 700 15.74 30.16 45.74
C ASP A 700 14.77 28.97 46.06
N HIS A 701 15.15 28.09 46.98
CA HIS A 701 14.49 26.96 47.68
C HIS A 701 13.00 26.60 47.38
N GLY A 702 12.59 25.31 47.40
CA GLY A 702 13.34 24.08 47.70
C GLY A 702 12.44 22.85 48.03
N SER A 703 13.09 21.76 48.48
CA SER A 703 12.55 20.39 48.69
C SER A 703 12.24 19.60 47.39
N TYR A 704 12.53 18.30 47.26
CA TYR A 704 12.84 17.28 48.27
C TYR A 704 14.28 16.69 48.22
N GLN A 705 14.67 16.02 49.32
CA GLN A 705 15.97 15.37 49.53
C GLN A 705 16.15 14.13 48.61
N LYS A 706 17.26 13.96 47.90
CA LYS A 706 18.65 13.66 48.34
C LYS A 706 18.84 12.20 48.82
N ARG A 707 19.54 11.39 48.02
CA ARG A 707 20.42 10.31 48.50
C ARG A 707 21.80 10.45 47.84
N HIS A 708 22.82 10.11 48.62
CA HIS A 708 24.24 10.29 48.32
C HIS A 708 24.69 9.39 47.15
N THR A 709 25.56 9.78 46.19
CA THR A 709 26.84 10.53 46.21
C THR A 709 28.01 9.80 46.87
N HIS A 710 28.95 9.30 46.07
CA HIS A 710 30.41 9.45 46.29
C HIS A 710 31.13 9.35 44.94
N THR A 711 32.39 9.78 44.88
CA THR A 711 32.97 10.46 43.71
C THR A 711 34.45 10.15 43.47
N GLU A 712 34.87 10.31 42.21
CA GLU A 712 36.25 10.67 41.76
C GLU A 712 37.41 9.67 41.99
N PRO A 713 38.58 9.88 41.32
CA PRO A 713 38.90 10.77 40.19
C PRO A 713 39.50 10.04 38.96
N VAL A 714 39.78 10.79 37.89
CA VAL A 714 40.58 10.36 36.73
C VAL A 714 41.93 11.10 36.72
N ALA A 715 43.05 10.36 36.76
CA ALA A 715 44.40 10.66 36.23
C ALA A 715 45.33 9.46 36.65
N GLU A 716 46.37 9.02 35.95
CA GLU A 716 47.30 9.64 34.99
C GLU A 716 47.84 8.64 33.92
N LEU A 717 48.60 9.16 32.94
CA LEU A 717 49.65 8.49 32.13
C LEU A 717 49.24 7.22 31.32
N VAL A 718 48.76 7.36 30.08
CA VAL A 718 49.55 7.60 28.83
C VAL A 718 50.45 6.43 28.42
N SER A 719 50.02 5.65 27.40
CA SER A 719 50.83 5.28 26.23
C SER A 719 50.05 4.38 25.25
N SER A 720 50.45 4.37 23.97
CA SER A 720 49.78 3.74 22.82
C SER A 720 48.38 4.29 22.49
N GLY A 721 48.03 4.36 21.21
CA GLY A 721 46.78 4.99 20.77
C GLY A 721 46.16 4.32 19.56
N ALA A 722 44.85 4.48 19.44
CA ALA A 722 44.06 4.14 18.25
C ALA A 722 42.94 5.17 18.09
N SER A 723 42.60 5.51 16.85
CA SER A 723 41.52 6.44 16.52
C SER A 723 40.14 5.85 16.85
N THR A 724 39.36 6.49 17.72
CA THR A 724 37.94 6.16 17.88
C THR A 724 37.09 7.07 17.00
N ILE A 725 36.59 6.51 15.90
CA ILE A 725 35.59 7.14 15.02
C ILE A 725 34.24 7.12 15.74
N LEU A 726 33.46 8.21 15.64
CA LEU A 726 32.06 8.24 16.09
C LEU A 726 31.20 7.43 15.11
N LYS A 727 30.71 6.28 15.58
CA LYS A 727 29.91 5.34 14.79
C LYS A 727 28.42 5.66 14.89
N THR A 728 27.68 5.40 13.81
CA THR A 728 26.23 5.54 13.74
C THR A 728 25.51 4.49 14.61
N HIS A 729 24.21 4.69 14.86
CA HIS A 729 23.40 3.74 15.63
C HIS A 729 23.40 2.34 14.98
N ASP A 730 23.23 2.27 13.66
CA ASP A 730 23.23 1.00 12.91
C ASP A 730 24.60 0.30 12.96
N GLU A 731 25.71 1.05 12.94
CA GLU A 731 27.05 0.50 13.15
C GLU A 731 27.25 0.03 14.60
N ILE A 732 26.66 0.69 15.59
CA ILE A 732 26.70 0.28 16.99
C ILE A 732 25.91 -1.02 17.20
N GLU A 733 24.73 -1.18 16.60
CA GLU A 733 23.97 -2.43 16.63
C GLU A 733 24.63 -3.55 15.81
N ALA A 734 25.20 -3.25 14.64
CA ALA A 734 25.99 -4.19 13.86
C ALA A 734 27.21 -4.69 14.65
N GLU A 735 27.93 -3.79 15.34
CA GLU A 735 29.06 -4.18 16.21
C GLU A 735 28.61 -4.88 17.49
N LYS A 736 27.40 -4.63 18.02
CA LYS A 736 26.84 -5.43 19.12
C LYS A 736 26.53 -6.85 18.65
N LEU A 737 25.94 -7.00 17.47
CA LEU A 737 25.65 -8.29 16.85
C LEU A 737 26.95 -9.06 16.53
N GLU A 738 27.94 -8.41 15.91
CA GLU A 738 29.23 -9.02 15.59
C GLU A 738 30.00 -9.41 16.86
N ARG A 739 30.08 -8.54 17.87
CA ARG A 739 30.68 -8.90 19.17
C ARG A 739 29.91 -10.02 19.87
N GLY A 740 28.59 -10.08 19.73
CA GLY A 740 27.76 -11.18 20.24
C GLY A 740 28.06 -12.53 19.57
N ILE A 741 28.20 -12.53 18.24
CA ILE A 741 28.60 -13.70 17.44
C ILE A 741 30.02 -14.13 17.80
N GLN A 742 30.98 -13.20 17.83
CA GLN A 742 32.36 -13.45 18.19
C GLN A 742 32.48 -14.02 19.61
N THR A 743 31.81 -13.42 20.60
CA THR A 743 31.78 -13.91 21.99
C THR A 743 31.21 -15.32 22.07
N SER A 744 30.15 -15.62 21.31
CA SER A 744 29.53 -16.95 21.27
C SER A 744 30.47 -18.01 20.67
N ILE A 745 31.22 -17.68 19.62
CA ILE A 745 32.21 -18.58 19.02
C ILE A 745 33.39 -18.80 19.98
N LEU A 746 33.90 -17.74 20.61
CA LEU A 746 35.01 -17.81 21.57
C LEU A 746 34.66 -18.67 22.80
N ASP A 747 33.45 -18.51 23.34
CA ASP A 747 32.95 -19.31 24.47
C ASP A 747 32.76 -20.80 24.08
N LEU A 748 32.33 -21.07 22.84
CA LEU A 748 32.28 -22.45 22.30
C LEU A 748 33.66 -23.08 22.09
N VAL A 749 34.65 -22.32 21.59
CA VAL A 749 36.05 -22.78 21.48
C VAL A 749 36.60 -23.11 22.87
N LYS A 750 36.50 -22.16 23.82
CA LYS A 750 36.99 -22.32 25.19
C LYS A 750 36.34 -23.51 25.90
N LYS A 751 35.03 -23.70 25.75
CA LYS A 751 34.30 -24.87 26.29
C LYS A 751 34.72 -26.22 25.68
N ARG A 752 35.36 -26.23 24.51
CA ARG A 752 36.01 -27.44 23.95
C ARG A 752 37.44 -27.59 24.49
N GLU A 753 38.24 -26.52 24.47
CA GLU A 753 39.61 -26.54 25.02
C GLU A 753 39.67 -26.97 26.49
N ASP A 754 38.73 -26.51 27.31
CA ASP A 754 38.68 -26.88 28.73
C ASP A 754 38.24 -28.35 28.94
N ARG A 755 37.47 -28.95 28.02
CA ARG A 755 37.22 -30.41 28.02
C ARG A 755 38.48 -31.21 27.66
N VAL A 756 39.30 -30.70 26.74
CA VAL A 756 40.59 -31.31 26.41
C VAL A 756 41.51 -31.34 27.63
N LYS A 757 41.59 -30.22 28.38
CA LYS A 757 42.37 -30.12 29.62
C LYS A 757 41.84 -31.05 30.72
N ASN A 758 40.53 -31.28 30.77
CA ASN A 758 39.88 -32.14 31.76
C ASN A 758 39.94 -33.64 31.42
N GLY A 759 40.53 -34.04 30.30
CA GLY A 759 40.77 -35.45 29.98
C GLY A 759 39.54 -36.25 29.54
N GLU A 760 38.54 -35.59 28.95
CA GLU A 760 37.49 -36.28 28.19
C GLU A 760 38.09 -37.00 26.94
N VAL A 761 37.28 -37.72 26.16
CA VAL A 761 37.73 -38.48 24.97
C VAL A 761 36.89 -38.10 23.74
N ASP A 762 37.53 -38.04 22.57
CA ASP A 762 37.03 -37.44 21.30
C ASP A 762 36.87 -35.89 21.34
N ASN A 763 37.92 -35.28 21.88
CA ASN A 763 37.89 -34.04 22.67
C ASN A 763 37.56 -32.70 21.99
N LEU A 764 37.62 -32.60 20.66
CA LEU A 764 37.37 -31.35 19.93
C LEU A 764 36.15 -31.43 19.01
N GLY A 765 35.54 -32.61 18.88
CA GLY A 765 34.52 -32.92 17.88
C GLY A 765 35.08 -33.19 16.48
N SER A 766 34.20 -33.72 15.63
CA SER A 766 34.46 -34.04 14.21
C SER A 766 33.86 -33.02 13.23
N ASP A 767 33.18 -31.99 13.74
CA ASP A 767 32.59 -30.91 12.95
C ASP A 767 33.65 -29.90 12.45
N TYR A 768 33.22 -28.92 11.64
CA TYR A 768 34.13 -27.95 11.02
C TYR A 768 34.87 -27.10 12.06
N LEU A 769 34.18 -26.65 13.12
CA LEU A 769 34.79 -25.94 14.26
C LEU A 769 35.88 -26.81 14.93
N GLY A 770 35.59 -28.09 15.17
CA GLY A 770 36.53 -29.05 15.73
C GLY A 770 37.73 -29.36 14.83
N GLN A 771 37.62 -29.13 13.52
CA GLN A 771 38.73 -29.22 12.58
C GLN A 771 39.54 -27.90 12.54
N LEU A 772 38.89 -26.74 12.53
CA LEU A 772 39.58 -25.44 12.61
C LEU A 772 40.40 -25.29 13.91
N VAL A 773 39.86 -25.73 15.06
CA VAL A 773 40.61 -25.72 16.33
C VAL A 773 41.83 -26.66 16.27
N LYS A 774 41.74 -27.81 15.58
CA LYS A 774 42.91 -28.68 15.35
C LYS A 774 43.97 -28.02 14.47
N VAL A 775 43.58 -27.24 13.46
CA VAL A 775 44.52 -26.49 12.61
C VAL A 775 45.16 -25.32 13.37
N ALA A 776 44.40 -24.60 14.19
CA ALA A 776 44.92 -23.56 15.11
C ALA A 776 45.82 -24.11 16.22
N GLN A 777 45.84 -25.44 16.43
CA GLN A 777 46.71 -26.14 17.36
C GLN A 777 47.79 -27.00 16.66
N ASP A 778 47.95 -26.87 15.32
CA ASP A 778 49.02 -27.54 14.57
C ASP A 778 50.40 -26.92 14.96
N PRO A 779 51.41 -27.74 15.34
CA PRO A 779 52.74 -27.25 15.68
C PRO A 779 53.52 -26.69 14.48
N ASP A 780 53.12 -26.97 13.24
CA ASP A 780 53.67 -26.30 12.06
C ASP A 780 53.06 -24.90 11.92
N LYS A 781 53.82 -23.88 12.34
CA LYS A 781 53.43 -22.47 12.26
C LYS A 781 53.09 -21.98 10.85
N ASN A 782 53.47 -22.68 9.79
CA ASN A 782 53.07 -22.33 8.41
C ASN A 782 51.69 -22.87 8.00
N LYS A 783 51.05 -23.72 8.83
CA LYS A 783 49.67 -24.20 8.65
C LYS A 783 48.68 -23.65 9.69
N ASN A 784 49.20 -23.14 10.80
CA ASN A 784 48.41 -22.67 11.93
C ASN A 784 47.59 -21.43 11.58
N ILE A 785 46.31 -21.40 11.97
CA ILE A 785 45.38 -20.28 11.74
C ILE A 785 45.08 -19.56 13.06
N SER A 786 45.02 -18.22 13.02
CA SER A 786 44.68 -17.43 14.20
C SER A 786 43.21 -17.60 14.62
N LEU A 787 42.92 -17.29 15.88
CA LEU A 787 41.57 -17.34 16.44
C LEU A 787 40.61 -16.34 15.76
N GLU A 788 41.13 -15.23 15.25
CA GLU A 788 40.41 -14.23 14.46
C GLU A 788 40.05 -14.78 13.07
N GLN A 789 41.02 -15.37 12.35
CA GLN A 789 40.78 -16.08 11.09
C GLN A 789 39.81 -17.26 11.25
N MET A 790 39.86 -17.99 12.37
CA MET A 790 38.89 -19.04 12.69
C MET A 790 37.48 -18.48 12.83
N VAL A 791 37.31 -17.36 13.56
CA VAL A 791 36.03 -16.66 13.67
C VAL A 791 35.54 -16.20 12.29
N ASP A 792 36.40 -15.66 11.44
CA ASP A 792 36.02 -15.15 10.12
C ASP A 792 35.70 -16.26 9.11
N GLU A 793 36.41 -17.39 9.11
CA GLU A 793 36.04 -18.59 8.33
C GLU A 793 34.67 -19.15 8.77
N ILE A 794 34.35 -19.08 10.07
CA ILE A 794 33.03 -19.47 10.59
C ILE A 794 31.96 -18.46 10.17
N LYS A 795 32.20 -17.14 10.29
CA LYS A 795 31.30 -16.09 9.77
C LYS A 795 31.03 -16.29 8.27
N ALA A 796 32.08 -16.55 7.49
CA ALA A 796 32.00 -16.76 6.05
C ALA A 796 31.19 -18.01 5.69
N LEU A 797 31.42 -19.14 6.37
CA LEU A 797 30.68 -20.37 6.15
C LEU A 797 29.18 -20.20 6.50
N TYR A 798 28.86 -19.58 7.63
CA TYR A 798 27.46 -19.33 8.02
C TYR A 798 26.78 -18.35 7.07
N GLY A 799 27.39 -17.20 6.79
CA GLY A 799 26.81 -16.16 5.93
C GLY A 799 26.59 -16.63 4.48
N ALA A 800 27.62 -17.20 3.84
CA ALA A 800 27.52 -17.67 2.47
C ALA A 800 26.72 -18.98 2.35
N GLY A 801 26.90 -19.91 3.29
CA GLY A 801 26.20 -21.21 3.30
C GLY A 801 24.70 -21.06 3.49
N HIS A 802 24.27 -20.35 4.54
CA HIS A 802 22.85 -20.19 4.86
C HIS A 802 22.07 -19.53 3.71
N LEU A 803 22.59 -18.43 3.15
CA LEU A 803 21.93 -17.71 2.05
C LEU A 803 21.84 -18.57 0.78
N THR A 804 22.90 -19.31 0.42
CA THR A 804 22.89 -20.13 -0.79
C THR A 804 22.05 -21.40 -0.64
N THR A 805 22.00 -22.06 0.53
CA THR A 805 21.08 -23.18 0.75
C THR A 805 19.62 -22.73 0.83
N THR A 806 19.33 -21.61 1.51
CA THR A 806 17.95 -21.07 1.58
C THR A 806 17.42 -20.73 0.20
N ASN A 807 18.25 -20.09 -0.65
CA ASN A 807 17.89 -19.76 -2.03
C ASN A 807 17.59 -21.03 -2.87
N LEU A 808 18.45 -22.05 -2.80
CA LEU A 808 18.20 -23.34 -3.46
C LEU A 808 16.90 -24.01 -2.96
N LEU A 809 16.71 -24.09 -1.65
CA LEU A 809 15.51 -24.71 -1.06
C LEU A 809 14.23 -23.98 -1.46
N ALA A 810 14.23 -22.64 -1.47
CA ALA A 810 13.09 -21.84 -1.91
C ALA A 810 12.71 -22.17 -3.37
N TRP A 811 13.65 -22.10 -4.30
CA TRP A 811 13.37 -22.40 -5.71
C TRP A 811 13.02 -23.86 -5.95
N THR A 812 13.64 -24.82 -5.26
CA THR A 812 13.27 -26.24 -5.39
C THR A 812 11.87 -26.53 -4.81
N VAL A 813 11.49 -25.94 -3.67
CA VAL A 813 10.14 -26.09 -3.12
C VAL A 813 9.10 -25.42 -4.03
N PHE A 814 9.38 -24.23 -4.56
CA PHE A 814 8.53 -23.56 -5.56
C PHE A 814 8.36 -24.42 -6.82
N LEU A 815 9.46 -24.91 -7.40
CA LEU A 815 9.42 -25.75 -8.61
C LEU A 815 8.65 -27.06 -8.39
N LEU A 816 8.69 -27.64 -7.19
CA LEU A 816 7.88 -28.80 -6.84
C LEU A 816 6.41 -28.45 -6.53
N ALA A 817 6.11 -27.23 -6.07
CA ALA A 817 4.73 -26.74 -5.93
C ALA A 817 4.05 -26.52 -7.30
N ILE A 818 4.81 -26.05 -8.31
CA ILE A 818 4.28 -25.87 -9.68
C ILE A 818 4.31 -27.18 -10.51
N HIS A 819 5.18 -28.14 -10.17
CA HIS A 819 5.28 -29.46 -10.80
C HIS A 819 4.97 -30.59 -9.80
N THR A 820 3.68 -30.75 -9.49
CA THR A 820 3.18 -31.70 -8.49
C THR A 820 3.43 -33.17 -8.83
N ASP A 821 3.58 -33.52 -10.11
CA ASP A 821 3.98 -34.86 -10.55
C ASP A 821 5.43 -35.18 -10.12
N TRP A 822 6.31 -34.20 -10.22
CA TRP A 822 7.69 -34.26 -9.73
C TRP A 822 7.78 -34.22 -8.21
N GLN A 823 6.87 -33.51 -7.54
CA GLN A 823 6.72 -33.62 -6.09
C GLN A 823 6.31 -35.03 -5.67
N GLU A 824 5.34 -35.66 -6.32
CA GLU A 824 4.93 -37.02 -6.00
C GLU A 824 6.06 -38.03 -6.21
N LYS A 825 6.83 -37.92 -7.30
CA LYS A 825 8.03 -38.76 -7.54
C LYS A 825 9.04 -38.63 -6.39
N ALA A 826 9.38 -37.39 -6.00
CA ALA A 826 10.32 -37.12 -4.90
C ALA A 826 9.81 -37.60 -3.54
N ARG A 827 8.52 -37.35 -3.22
CA ARG A 827 7.92 -37.81 -1.96
C ARG A 827 7.85 -39.33 -1.87
N LYS A 828 7.59 -40.04 -2.97
CA LYS A 828 7.63 -41.51 -3.03
C LYS A 828 9.05 -42.03 -2.78
N GLU A 829 10.07 -41.46 -3.42
CA GLU A 829 11.49 -41.78 -3.18
C GLU A 829 11.91 -41.58 -1.71
N VAL A 830 11.53 -40.43 -1.11
CA VAL A 830 11.82 -40.11 0.30
C VAL A 830 11.10 -41.04 1.28
N LEU A 831 9.81 -41.29 1.09
CA LEU A 831 9.02 -42.16 1.98
C LEU A 831 9.43 -43.63 1.89
N GLN A 832 9.89 -44.10 0.72
CA GLN A 832 10.40 -45.47 0.55
C GLN A 832 11.67 -45.73 1.37
N PHE A 833 12.54 -44.72 1.53
CA PHE A 833 13.78 -44.85 2.30
C PHE A 833 13.66 -44.56 3.80
N PHE A 834 12.84 -43.58 4.20
CA PHE A 834 12.77 -43.11 5.60
C PHE A 834 11.42 -43.38 6.29
N GLY A 835 10.39 -43.77 5.55
CA GLY A 835 9.02 -43.83 6.05
C GLY A 835 8.56 -42.47 6.60
N HIS A 836 7.69 -42.50 7.62
CA HIS A 836 7.16 -41.30 8.28
C HIS A 836 7.93 -40.87 9.55
N LYS A 837 9.10 -41.47 9.84
CA LYS A 837 9.91 -41.12 11.02
C LYS A 837 10.94 -40.06 10.65
N SER A 838 11.09 -39.01 11.48
CA SER A 838 12.14 -38.00 11.26
C SER A 838 13.54 -38.64 11.38
N PRO A 839 14.56 -38.18 10.64
CA PRO A 839 15.90 -38.76 10.68
C PRO A 839 16.51 -38.72 12.08
N THR A 840 16.88 -39.88 12.62
CA THR A 840 17.71 -39.99 13.84
C THR A 840 19.19 -39.77 13.51
N SER A 841 20.06 -39.63 14.51
CA SER A 841 21.52 -39.55 14.30
C SER A 841 22.06 -40.75 13.52
N ASP A 842 21.62 -41.97 13.88
CA ASP A 842 21.93 -43.20 13.14
C ASP A 842 21.30 -43.21 11.74
N GLY A 843 20.09 -42.66 11.60
CA GLY A 843 19.46 -42.40 10.31
C GLY A 843 20.27 -41.45 9.42
N ILE A 844 20.88 -40.40 9.99
CA ILE A 844 21.74 -39.43 9.29
C ILE A 844 23.06 -40.08 8.85
N ALA A 845 23.60 -41.02 9.64
CA ALA A 845 24.77 -41.82 9.23
C ALA A 845 24.43 -42.73 8.02
N ARG A 846 23.30 -43.45 8.08
CA ARG A 846 22.79 -44.26 6.94
C ARG A 846 22.48 -43.39 5.71
N LEU A 847 21.91 -42.20 5.93
CA LEU A 847 21.61 -41.19 4.90
C LEU A 847 22.89 -40.68 4.24
N LYS A 848 23.98 -40.41 4.98
CA LYS A 848 25.30 -40.11 4.41
C LYS A 848 25.80 -41.24 3.49
N SER A 849 25.65 -42.50 3.90
CA SER A 849 26.00 -43.64 3.05
C SER A 849 25.15 -43.67 1.77
N ALA A 850 23.82 -43.60 1.90
CA ALA A 850 22.88 -43.68 0.77
C ALA A 850 23.00 -42.49 -0.21
N LEU A 851 23.31 -41.29 0.29
CA LEU A 851 23.58 -40.11 -0.53
C LEU A 851 24.83 -40.28 -1.42
N SER A 852 25.82 -41.06 -0.98
CA SER A 852 27.01 -41.35 -1.79
C SER A 852 26.76 -42.41 -2.87
N THR A 853 25.82 -43.34 -2.64
CA THR A 853 25.55 -44.49 -3.51
C THR A 853 24.30 -44.32 -4.38
N CYS A 854 24.24 -43.24 -5.18
CA CYS A 854 23.36 -43.04 -6.35
C CYS A 854 21.84 -43.30 -6.21
N ALA A 855 21.31 -43.47 -4.99
CA ALA A 855 19.95 -43.99 -4.76
C ALA A 855 18.82 -42.95 -4.86
N TYR A 856 19.16 -41.66 -5.00
CA TYR A 856 18.22 -40.54 -5.08
C TYR A 856 18.14 -40.00 -6.50
N LEU A 857 17.64 -40.81 -7.44
CA LEU A 857 17.62 -40.42 -8.85
C LEU A 857 16.69 -39.22 -9.07
N GLN A 858 15.49 -39.24 -8.47
CA GLN A 858 14.49 -38.18 -8.63
C GLN A 858 14.96 -36.88 -7.95
N MET A 859 15.35 -36.92 -6.68
CA MET A 859 15.74 -35.72 -5.94
C MET A 859 17.06 -35.09 -6.45
N ASN A 860 18.01 -35.87 -6.97
CA ASN A 860 19.19 -35.31 -7.65
C ASN A 860 18.83 -34.63 -8.99
N MET A 861 17.94 -35.23 -9.79
CA MET A 861 17.45 -34.61 -11.03
C MET A 861 16.76 -33.26 -10.76
N ILE A 862 15.88 -33.22 -9.77
CA ILE A 862 15.16 -32.01 -9.34
C ILE A 862 16.15 -30.91 -8.94
N ILE A 863 17.09 -31.21 -8.02
CA ILE A 863 18.05 -30.23 -7.51
C ILE A 863 18.93 -29.69 -8.64
N ASN A 864 19.36 -30.54 -9.58
CA ASN A 864 20.17 -30.10 -10.72
C ASN A 864 19.39 -29.18 -11.68
N GLU A 865 18.12 -29.48 -11.99
CA GLU A 865 17.30 -28.61 -12.83
C GLU A 865 16.89 -27.30 -12.10
N SER A 866 16.68 -27.34 -10.78
CA SER A 866 16.52 -26.12 -9.96
C SER A 866 17.78 -25.25 -10.01
N LEU A 867 18.97 -25.83 -9.83
CA LEU A 867 20.26 -25.13 -9.93
C LEU A 867 20.57 -24.66 -11.36
N ARG A 868 19.93 -25.24 -12.39
CA ARG A 868 20.04 -24.77 -13.77
C ARG A 868 19.21 -23.51 -13.99
N LEU A 869 17.93 -23.54 -13.64
CA LEU A 869 17.01 -22.41 -13.81
C LEU A 869 17.34 -21.24 -12.85
N TYR A 870 17.66 -21.55 -11.60
CA TYR A 870 17.88 -20.58 -10.54
C TYR A 870 19.22 -20.86 -9.80
N PRO A 871 20.37 -20.66 -10.47
CA PRO A 871 21.68 -20.83 -9.83
C PRO A 871 21.86 -19.79 -8.71
N PRO A 872 22.25 -20.17 -7.47
CA PRO A 872 22.44 -19.22 -6.36
C PRO A 872 23.51 -18.15 -6.61
N VAL A 873 24.37 -18.34 -7.62
CA VAL A 873 25.36 -17.37 -8.08
C VAL A 873 25.17 -17.16 -9.59
N LEU A 874 24.80 -15.95 -10.00
CA LEU A 874 24.47 -15.65 -11.40
C LEU A 874 25.70 -15.45 -12.31
N THR A 875 26.83 -15.01 -11.73
CA THR A 875 28.08 -14.69 -12.44
C THR A 875 29.28 -14.94 -11.51
N VAL A 876 30.39 -15.46 -12.04
CA VAL A 876 31.66 -15.57 -11.33
C VAL A 876 32.78 -14.83 -12.04
N THR A 877 33.57 -14.06 -11.29
CA THR A 877 34.68 -13.25 -11.80
C THR A 877 36.01 -13.99 -11.66
N ARG A 878 36.93 -13.75 -12.60
CA ARG A 878 38.33 -14.22 -12.56
C ARG A 878 39.25 -13.11 -13.07
N LYS A 879 40.27 -12.73 -12.28
CA LYS A 879 41.34 -11.85 -12.75
C LYS A 879 42.38 -12.65 -13.52
N VAL A 880 42.84 -12.11 -14.66
CA VAL A 880 43.92 -12.66 -15.48
C VAL A 880 45.23 -12.07 -14.96
N GLU A 881 46.04 -12.85 -14.25
CA GLU A 881 47.25 -12.32 -13.59
C GLU A 881 48.46 -12.15 -14.53
N ARG A 882 48.49 -12.92 -15.62
CA ARG A 882 49.48 -12.89 -16.70
C ARG A 882 48.79 -13.19 -18.03
N GLU A 883 49.41 -12.89 -19.17
CA GLU A 883 48.79 -13.21 -20.47
C GLU A 883 48.46 -14.70 -20.60
N VAL A 884 47.22 -15.02 -21.01
CA VAL A 884 46.69 -16.38 -21.13
C VAL A 884 45.88 -16.52 -22.40
N LYS A 885 46.12 -17.61 -23.14
CA LYS A 885 45.34 -17.98 -24.33
C LYS A 885 44.17 -18.89 -23.95
N LEU A 886 42.93 -18.44 -24.20
CA LEU A 886 41.70 -19.23 -24.05
C LEU A 886 41.11 -19.52 -25.43
N GLY A 887 41.41 -20.72 -25.96
CA GLY A 887 41.01 -21.12 -27.31
C GLY A 887 41.65 -20.21 -28.37
N ASN A 888 40.81 -19.48 -29.10
CA ASN A 888 41.26 -18.53 -30.15
C ASN A 888 41.54 -17.11 -29.61
N LEU A 889 41.26 -16.84 -28.32
CA LEU A 889 41.45 -15.52 -27.71
C LEU A 889 42.75 -15.47 -26.90
N ASN A 890 43.62 -14.52 -27.20
CA ASN A 890 44.72 -14.14 -26.30
C ASN A 890 44.20 -13.06 -25.35
N LEU A 891 44.32 -13.27 -24.04
CA LEU A 891 43.83 -12.35 -23.00
C LEU A 891 45.01 -11.75 -22.23
N PRO A 892 45.20 -10.42 -22.27
CA PRO A 892 46.32 -9.76 -21.59
C PRO A 892 46.18 -9.78 -20.05
N ALA A 893 47.29 -9.54 -19.37
CA ALA A 893 47.34 -9.43 -17.92
C ALA A 893 46.46 -8.29 -17.36
N ASN A 894 46.08 -8.43 -16.10
CA ASN A 894 45.24 -7.54 -15.29
C ASN A 894 43.77 -7.35 -15.71
N ILE A 895 43.27 -8.00 -16.75
CA ILE A 895 41.82 -7.94 -17.07
C ILE A 895 40.98 -8.81 -16.13
N ASN A 896 39.71 -8.44 -15.93
CA ASN A 896 38.71 -9.26 -15.24
C ASN A 896 37.77 -9.93 -16.25
N ILE A 897 37.74 -11.26 -16.23
CA ILE A 897 36.77 -12.08 -16.97
C ILE A 897 35.53 -12.28 -16.08
N PHE A 898 34.34 -12.01 -16.62
CA PHE A 898 33.06 -12.29 -15.98
C PHE A 898 32.37 -13.46 -16.70
N ILE A 899 32.14 -14.57 -15.99
CA ILE A 899 31.50 -15.76 -16.53
C ILE A 899 30.06 -15.79 -16.02
N SER A 900 29.09 -15.47 -16.87
CA SER A 900 27.67 -15.55 -16.50
C SER A 900 27.21 -17.01 -16.49
N ILE A 901 26.99 -17.53 -15.28
CA ILE A 901 26.42 -18.87 -15.04
C ILE A 901 24.98 -18.89 -15.55
N LEU A 902 24.20 -17.83 -15.29
CA LEU A 902 22.80 -17.73 -15.72
C LEU A 902 22.66 -17.82 -17.24
N ALA A 903 23.46 -17.07 -18.01
CA ALA A 903 23.41 -17.11 -19.48
C ALA A 903 23.86 -18.47 -20.05
N LEU A 904 24.82 -19.13 -19.40
CA LEU A 904 25.33 -20.45 -19.79
C LEU A 904 24.30 -21.56 -19.54
N HIS A 905 23.60 -21.49 -18.40
CA HIS A 905 22.51 -22.41 -18.04
C HIS A 905 21.22 -22.20 -18.85
N HIS A 906 21.09 -21.04 -19.51
CA HIS A 906 19.95 -20.68 -20.36
C HIS A 906 20.26 -20.63 -21.86
N ASN A 907 21.45 -21.07 -22.30
CA ASN A 907 21.79 -21.08 -23.73
C ASN A 907 21.01 -22.19 -24.49
N PRO A 908 20.10 -21.85 -25.42
CA PRO A 908 19.30 -22.84 -26.14
C PRO A 908 20.13 -23.72 -27.10
N GLN A 909 21.32 -23.27 -27.54
CA GLN A 909 22.23 -24.12 -28.33
C GLN A 909 22.73 -25.31 -27.52
N ILE A 910 22.91 -25.14 -26.21
CA ILE A 910 23.31 -26.21 -25.29
C ILE A 910 22.07 -27.01 -24.86
N TRP A 911 21.07 -26.33 -24.28
CA TRP A 911 19.99 -26.98 -23.53
C TRP A 911 18.70 -27.26 -24.33
N GLY A 912 18.57 -26.73 -25.55
CA GLY A 912 17.42 -26.89 -26.44
C GLY A 912 16.41 -25.73 -26.38
N ASN A 913 15.42 -25.74 -27.28
CA ASN A 913 14.40 -24.69 -27.35
C ASN A 913 13.44 -24.68 -26.13
N ASP A 914 13.41 -25.76 -25.35
CA ASP A 914 12.64 -25.87 -24.11
C ASP A 914 13.48 -25.49 -22.86
N VAL A 915 14.60 -24.78 -23.03
CA VAL A 915 15.55 -24.40 -21.94
C VAL A 915 14.91 -23.66 -20.77
N HIS A 916 13.84 -22.88 -20.98
CA HIS A 916 13.14 -22.17 -19.90
C HIS A 916 12.11 -23.04 -19.15
N ARG A 917 11.92 -24.30 -19.55
CA ARG A 917 11.01 -25.24 -18.88
C ARG A 917 11.78 -26.12 -17.90
N PHE A 918 11.26 -26.25 -16.67
CA PHE A 918 11.70 -27.25 -15.70
C PHE A 918 11.40 -28.65 -16.23
N LYS A 919 12.46 -29.43 -16.42
CA LYS A 919 12.43 -30.78 -16.99
C LYS A 919 13.54 -31.63 -16.34
N PRO A 920 13.37 -32.09 -15.08
CA PRO A 920 14.39 -32.83 -14.35
C PRO A 920 14.93 -34.06 -15.10
N GLU A 921 14.14 -34.64 -16.00
CA GLU A 921 14.50 -35.73 -16.90
C GLU A 921 15.80 -35.47 -17.68
N ARG A 922 16.17 -34.20 -17.95
CA ARG A 922 17.45 -33.84 -18.59
C ARG A 922 18.66 -34.45 -17.88
N PHE A 923 18.59 -34.59 -16.55
CA PHE A 923 19.69 -35.06 -15.70
C PHE A 923 19.60 -36.57 -15.39
N ALA A 924 18.65 -37.31 -15.97
CA ALA A 924 18.47 -38.75 -15.72
C ALA A 924 19.73 -39.59 -16.02
N GLU A 925 20.48 -39.20 -17.05
CA GLU A 925 21.76 -39.84 -17.43
C GLU A 925 22.99 -39.02 -16.97
N GLY A 926 22.80 -38.14 -15.99
CA GLY A 926 23.86 -37.31 -15.39
C GLY A 926 24.19 -36.02 -16.15
N VAL A 927 24.88 -35.12 -15.43
CA VAL A 927 25.24 -33.77 -15.91
C VAL A 927 25.98 -33.79 -17.25
N THR A 928 26.91 -34.73 -17.45
CA THR A 928 27.72 -34.82 -18.68
C THR A 928 26.85 -35.01 -19.93
N LYS A 929 25.82 -35.88 -19.87
CA LYS A 929 24.90 -36.07 -21.01
C LYS A 929 23.91 -34.92 -21.13
N ALA A 930 23.38 -34.41 -20.01
CA ALA A 930 22.52 -33.22 -19.97
C ALA A 930 23.15 -32.00 -20.68
N THR A 931 24.47 -31.87 -20.60
CA THR A 931 25.28 -30.78 -21.17
C THR A 931 25.92 -31.11 -22.53
N LYS A 932 25.47 -32.15 -23.24
CA LYS A 932 26.02 -32.59 -24.55
C LYS A 932 27.54 -32.87 -24.49
N ASN A 933 27.98 -33.53 -23.42
CA ASN A 933 29.37 -33.84 -23.07
C ASN A 933 30.25 -32.62 -22.70
N ASN A 934 29.68 -31.43 -22.53
CA ASN A 934 30.40 -30.25 -22.05
C ASN A 934 30.02 -29.90 -20.59
N ALA A 935 30.58 -30.64 -19.62
CA ALA A 935 30.26 -30.46 -18.21
C ALA A 935 30.48 -29.02 -17.67
N ALA A 936 31.35 -28.23 -18.31
CA ALA A 936 31.55 -26.82 -17.96
C ALA A 936 30.31 -25.94 -18.23
N ALA A 937 29.30 -26.43 -18.95
CA ALA A 937 28.03 -25.74 -19.18
C ALA A 937 27.04 -25.83 -18.01
N PHE A 938 27.34 -26.61 -16.95
CA PHE A 938 26.57 -26.68 -15.72
C PHE A 938 27.48 -26.49 -14.51
N VAL A 939 27.64 -25.23 -14.09
CA VAL A 939 28.61 -24.81 -13.06
C VAL A 939 27.97 -23.91 -11.98
N PRO A 940 26.84 -24.33 -11.35
CA PRO A 940 26.08 -23.50 -10.40
C PRO A 940 26.87 -22.99 -9.18
N PHE A 941 28.00 -23.64 -8.86
CA PHE A 941 28.90 -23.30 -7.75
C PHE A 941 30.35 -23.07 -8.23
N GLY A 942 30.53 -22.72 -9.51
CA GLY A 942 31.84 -22.57 -10.16
C GLY A 942 32.49 -23.90 -10.54
N MET A 943 33.76 -23.83 -10.99
CA MET A 943 34.54 -24.97 -11.47
C MET A 943 36.04 -24.73 -11.27
N GLY A 944 36.83 -25.80 -11.25
CA GLY A 944 38.30 -25.78 -11.15
C GLY A 944 38.81 -25.56 -9.73
N THR A 945 39.99 -24.97 -9.60
CA THR A 945 40.69 -24.75 -8.31
C THR A 945 39.99 -23.78 -7.36
N ARG A 946 38.97 -23.04 -7.84
CA ARG A 946 38.03 -22.27 -7.01
C ARG A 946 36.57 -22.67 -7.31
N THR A 947 36.30 -23.97 -7.24
CA THR A 947 34.95 -24.53 -7.02
C THR A 947 34.53 -24.22 -5.59
N CYS A 948 33.26 -23.87 -5.34
CA CYS A 948 32.82 -23.51 -3.99
C CYS A 948 32.90 -24.69 -3.02
N VAL A 949 33.58 -24.52 -1.88
CA VAL A 949 33.63 -25.51 -0.78
C VAL A 949 32.24 -25.82 -0.22
N GLY A 950 31.32 -24.85 -0.26
CA GLY A 950 29.93 -25.00 0.15
C GLY A 950 29.07 -25.89 -0.75
N LEU A 951 29.51 -26.26 -1.96
CA LEU A 951 28.76 -27.11 -2.90
C LEU A 951 28.24 -28.40 -2.22
N ASN A 952 29.13 -29.09 -1.51
CA ASN A 952 28.81 -30.35 -0.82
C ASN A 952 28.05 -30.13 0.50
N PHE A 953 28.11 -28.93 1.08
CA PHE A 953 27.31 -28.55 2.24
C PHE A 953 25.87 -28.31 1.78
N THR A 954 25.66 -27.29 0.94
CA THR A 954 24.35 -26.88 0.42
C THR A 954 23.60 -28.01 -0.28
N THR A 955 24.24 -28.82 -1.12
CA THR A 955 23.52 -29.92 -1.81
C THR A 955 23.12 -31.05 -0.88
N ASN A 956 23.81 -31.29 0.24
CA ASN A 956 23.42 -32.32 1.21
C ASN A 956 22.43 -31.78 2.25
N GLU A 957 22.63 -30.55 2.72
CA GLU A 957 21.69 -29.82 3.59
C GLU A 957 20.33 -29.67 2.91
N ALA A 958 20.30 -29.26 1.63
CA ALA A 958 19.06 -29.18 0.86
C ALA A 958 18.36 -30.55 0.73
N LYS A 959 19.09 -31.65 0.52
CA LYS A 959 18.49 -33.01 0.47
C LYS A 959 17.93 -33.45 1.81
N ILE A 960 18.59 -33.13 2.93
CA ILE A 960 18.11 -33.44 4.29
C ILE A 960 16.85 -32.64 4.60
N ALA A 961 16.90 -31.32 4.41
CA ALA A 961 15.77 -30.43 4.64
C ALA A 961 14.57 -30.77 3.74
N LEU A 962 14.79 -30.96 2.43
CA LEU A 962 13.75 -31.34 1.48
C LEU A 962 13.17 -32.73 1.79
N SER A 963 13.97 -33.69 2.30
CA SER A 963 13.45 -34.96 2.79
C SER A 963 12.53 -34.76 3.99
N MET A 964 12.95 -34.00 5.01
CA MET A 964 12.14 -33.72 6.20
C MET A 964 10.84 -32.98 5.86
N ILE A 965 10.87 -32.09 4.87
CA ILE A 965 9.71 -31.38 4.33
C ILE A 965 8.80 -32.36 3.56
N LEU A 966 9.33 -33.15 2.60
CA LEU A 966 8.57 -34.11 1.80
C LEU A 966 7.99 -35.26 2.63
N GLN A 967 8.56 -35.62 3.79
CA GLN A 967 7.94 -36.54 4.74
C GLN A 967 6.67 -35.94 5.37
N ARG A 968 6.74 -34.67 5.80
CA ARG A 968 5.70 -34.00 6.59
C ARG A 968 4.55 -33.45 5.75
N TYR A 969 4.83 -32.93 4.56
CA TYR A 969 3.86 -32.26 3.70
C TYR A 969 3.53 -33.09 2.46
N ASN A 970 2.24 -33.34 2.24
CA ASN A 970 1.76 -34.20 1.16
C ASN A 970 1.81 -33.51 -0.21
N GLN A 971 1.60 -32.20 -0.23
CA GLN A 971 1.70 -31.31 -1.40
C GLN A 971 2.34 -29.99 -0.94
N PHE A 972 3.00 -29.29 -1.87
CA PHE A 972 3.39 -27.90 -1.69
C PHE A 972 2.37 -27.05 -2.45
N VAL A 973 1.68 -26.19 -1.73
CA VAL A 973 0.74 -25.24 -2.34
C VAL A 973 1.57 -24.04 -2.82
N LYS A 974 1.32 -23.52 -4.03
CA LYS A 974 1.88 -22.21 -4.43
C LYS A 974 1.36 -21.12 -3.48
N SER A 975 1.87 -19.90 -3.57
CA SER A 975 1.08 -18.78 -3.05
C SER A 975 -0.20 -18.64 -3.88
N ASP A 976 -1.27 -18.16 -3.25
CA ASP A 976 -2.54 -17.89 -3.95
C ASP A 976 -2.33 -16.78 -5.00
N ASP A 977 -1.48 -15.81 -4.67
CA ASP A 977 -0.98 -14.71 -5.50
C ASP A 977 -0.36 -15.22 -6.84
N ASP A 978 0.52 -16.24 -6.80
CA ASP A 978 1.10 -16.89 -8.00
C ASP A 978 0.01 -17.52 -8.89
N ILE A 979 -1.01 -18.11 -8.25
CA ILE A 979 -2.14 -18.76 -8.93
C ILE A 979 -3.12 -17.70 -9.47
N GLU A 980 -3.17 -16.50 -8.87
CA GLU A 980 -3.98 -15.38 -9.34
C GLU A 980 -3.36 -14.63 -10.49
N SER A 981 -2.04 -14.45 -10.54
CA SER A 981 -1.39 -13.89 -11.73
C SER A 981 -1.71 -14.72 -12.98
N GLU A 982 -1.55 -16.04 -12.91
CA GLU A 982 -1.85 -16.98 -14.01
C GLU A 982 -3.35 -16.97 -14.41
N LYS A 983 -4.26 -16.80 -13.46
CA LYS A 983 -5.72 -16.83 -13.72
C LYS A 983 -6.31 -15.47 -14.06
N LEU A 984 -5.70 -14.37 -13.64
CA LEU A 984 -6.02 -13.02 -14.08
C LEU A 984 -5.60 -12.85 -15.55
N GLU A 985 -4.41 -13.32 -15.92
CA GLU A 985 -3.94 -13.34 -17.31
C GLU A 985 -4.87 -14.16 -18.22
N GLN A 986 -5.23 -15.38 -17.80
CA GLN A 986 -6.19 -16.23 -18.52
C GLN A 986 -7.62 -15.66 -18.50
N GLY A 987 -8.05 -15.00 -17.42
CA GLY A 987 -9.39 -14.41 -17.29
C GLY A 987 -9.59 -13.17 -18.16
N ILE A 988 -8.57 -12.29 -18.25
CA ILE A 988 -8.57 -11.15 -19.16
C ILE A 988 -8.53 -11.65 -20.61
N ARG A 989 -7.73 -12.69 -20.89
CA ARG A 989 -7.69 -13.37 -22.19
C ARG A 989 -9.09 -13.84 -22.60
N ASP A 990 -9.74 -14.67 -21.78
CA ASP A 990 -11.08 -15.19 -22.04
C ASP A 990 -12.13 -14.08 -22.17
N CYS A 991 -11.99 -12.98 -21.42
CA CYS A 991 -12.90 -11.83 -21.53
C CYS A 991 -12.79 -11.14 -22.90
N VAL A 992 -11.58 -10.83 -23.37
CA VAL A 992 -11.37 -10.19 -24.67
C VAL A 992 -11.76 -11.12 -25.82
N VAL A 993 -11.42 -12.41 -25.74
CA VAL A 993 -11.89 -13.46 -26.68
C VAL A 993 -13.42 -13.43 -26.82
N ASN A 994 -14.14 -13.33 -25.70
CA ASN A 994 -15.61 -13.27 -25.70
C ASN A 994 -16.17 -11.98 -26.32
N ILE A 995 -15.48 -10.84 -26.18
CA ILE A 995 -15.90 -9.59 -26.84
C ILE A 995 -15.67 -9.68 -28.36
N ILE A 996 -14.51 -10.21 -28.79
CA ILE A 996 -14.18 -10.45 -30.21
C ILE A 996 -15.26 -11.32 -30.86
N LYS A 997 -15.54 -12.50 -30.29
CA LYS A 997 -16.51 -13.46 -30.83
C LYS A 997 -17.93 -12.90 -30.91
N ARG A 998 -18.36 -12.10 -29.92
CA ARG A 998 -19.67 -11.40 -29.99
C ARG A 998 -19.73 -10.35 -31.09
N ARG A 999 -18.69 -9.52 -31.22
CA ARG A 999 -18.65 -8.44 -32.22
C ARG A 999 -18.57 -8.99 -33.65
N GLN A 1000 -17.81 -10.07 -33.87
CA GLN A 1000 -17.80 -10.80 -35.14
C GLN A 1000 -19.20 -11.33 -35.53
N GLN A 1001 -19.97 -11.84 -34.56
CA GLN A 1001 -21.34 -12.32 -34.82
C GLN A 1001 -22.31 -11.20 -35.22
N VAL A 1002 -22.14 -9.98 -34.70
CA VAL A 1002 -23.02 -8.83 -35.02
C VAL A 1002 -22.94 -8.44 -36.50
N LYS A 1003 -21.75 -8.44 -37.12
CA LYS A 1003 -21.61 -8.03 -38.54
C LYS A 1003 -22.23 -9.02 -39.54
N GLY A 1004 -22.56 -10.25 -39.09
CA GLY A 1004 -23.28 -11.24 -39.90
C GLY A 1004 -24.79 -10.98 -40.04
N GLY A 1005 -25.36 -10.12 -39.18
CA GLY A 1005 -26.74 -9.65 -39.28
C GLY A 1005 -26.80 -8.22 -39.82
N GLY A 1006 -27.47 -8.01 -40.95
CA GLY A 1006 -27.46 -6.73 -41.66
C GLY A 1006 -27.89 -5.51 -40.83
N ASN A 1007 -27.28 -4.35 -41.15
CA ASN A 1007 -27.49 -3.02 -40.55
C ASN A 1007 -26.99 -2.79 -39.11
N GLY A 1008 -26.30 -3.76 -38.49
CA GLY A 1008 -25.45 -3.48 -37.32
C GLY A 1008 -24.07 -3.00 -37.75
N SER A 1009 -23.79 -1.69 -37.70
CA SER A 1009 -22.40 -1.19 -37.76
C SER A 1009 -21.65 -1.61 -36.50
N LEU A 1010 -20.38 -2.02 -36.63
CA LEU A 1010 -19.53 -2.31 -35.47
C LEU A 1010 -19.31 -1.02 -34.66
N GLU A 1011 -19.22 -1.16 -33.33
CA GLU A 1011 -18.88 -0.06 -32.45
C GLU A 1011 -17.49 0.48 -32.85
N SER A 1012 -17.40 1.78 -33.18
CA SER A 1012 -16.28 2.36 -33.93
C SER A 1012 -15.00 2.59 -33.10
N ASP A 1013 -14.84 1.83 -32.02
CA ASP A 1013 -13.68 1.80 -31.15
C ASP A 1013 -12.52 0.95 -31.72
N PHE A 1014 -11.44 0.85 -30.97
CA PHE A 1014 -10.21 0.16 -31.37
C PHE A 1014 -10.41 -1.34 -31.62
N LEU A 1015 -11.15 -2.04 -30.75
CA LEU A 1015 -11.38 -3.48 -30.89
C LEU A 1015 -12.40 -3.79 -31.99
N GLY A 1016 -13.38 -2.91 -32.20
CA GLY A 1016 -14.21 -2.94 -33.41
C GLY A 1016 -13.34 -2.86 -34.67
N LYS A 1017 -12.45 -1.87 -34.75
CA LYS A 1017 -11.56 -1.65 -35.90
C LYS A 1017 -10.52 -2.75 -36.13
N LEU A 1018 -9.99 -3.39 -35.09
CA LEU A 1018 -9.13 -4.58 -35.26
C LEU A 1018 -9.88 -5.73 -35.93
N ILE A 1019 -11.14 -5.96 -35.51
CA ILE A 1019 -12.02 -6.97 -36.11
C ILE A 1019 -12.35 -6.60 -37.57
N GLU A 1020 -12.55 -5.32 -37.89
CA GLU A 1020 -12.79 -4.86 -39.27
C GLU A 1020 -11.55 -4.94 -40.17
N ALA A 1021 -10.35 -4.62 -39.67
CA ALA A 1021 -9.10 -4.68 -40.44
C ALA A 1021 -8.79 -6.11 -40.93
N ASN A 1022 -9.13 -7.13 -40.12
CA ASN A 1022 -9.07 -8.55 -40.51
C ASN A 1022 -10.07 -8.94 -41.62
N HIS A 1023 -10.95 -8.05 -42.08
CA HIS A 1023 -11.84 -8.28 -43.22
C HIS A 1023 -11.45 -7.53 -44.51
N GLU A 1024 -10.58 -6.51 -44.44
CA GLU A 1024 -10.23 -5.65 -45.60
C GLU A 1024 -8.83 -5.92 -46.18
N ILE A 1025 -7.98 -6.67 -45.47
CA ILE A 1025 -6.57 -6.92 -45.85
C ILE A 1025 -6.35 -8.38 -46.28
N ASP A 1026 -5.39 -8.59 -47.19
CA ASP A 1026 -4.87 -9.90 -47.62
C ASP A 1026 -4.70 -10.88 -46.44
N LYS A 1027 -5.22 -12.10 -46.60
CA LYS A 1027 -5.31 -13.13 -45.55
C LYS A 1027 -3.97 -13.50 -44.93
N ASN A 1028 -2.88 -13.33 -45.68
CA ASN A 1028 -1.52 -13.58 -45.19
C ASN A 1028 -1.03 -12.54 -44.16
N LYS A 1029 -1.84 -11.54 -43.80
CA LYS A 1029 -1.57 -10.52 -42.77
C LYS A 1029 -2.64 -10.46 -41.67
N TRP A 1030 -3.49 -11.48 -41.55
CA TRP A 1030 -4.49 -11.55 -40.48
C TRP A 1030 -3.82 -11.64 -39.09
N ILE A 1031 -4.30 -10.82 -38.17
CA ILE A 1031 -3.94 -10.85 -36.74
C ILE A 1031 -4.75 -11.98 -36.08
N SER A 1032 -4.12 -12.89 -35.32
CA SER A 1032 -4.85 -14.02 -34.73
C SER A 1032 -5.76 -13.58 -33.56
N GLU A 1033 -6.63 -14.48 -33.11
CA GLU A 1033 -7.46 -14.22 -31.92
C GLU A 1033 -6.61 -14.00 -30.67
N GLU A 1034 -5.48 -14.71 -30.54
CA GLU A 1034 -4.54 -14.54 -29.43
C GLU A 1034 -3.78 -13.21 -29.53
N ASP A 1035 -3.28 -12.86 -30.72
CA ASP A 1035 -2.57 -11.59 -30.94
C ASP A 1035 -3.48 -10.38 -30.67
N MET A 1036 -4.75 -10.43 -31.12
CA MET A 1036 -5.73 -9.38 -30.81
C MET A 1036 -6.01 -9.26 -29.31
N VAL A 1037 -5.97 -10.37 -28.58
CA VAL A 1037 -6.17 -10.42 -27.13
C VAL A 1037 -4.96 -9.85 -26.39
N ASP A 1038 -3.75 -10.21 -26.79
CA ASP A 1038 -2.51 -9.72 -26.17
C ASP A 1038 -2.22 -8.25 -26.51
N GLU A 1039 -2.57 -7.78 -27.71
CA GLU A 1039 -2.58 -6.34 -28.02
C GLU A 1039 -3.62 -5.58 -27.16
N CYS A 1040 -4.81 -6.15 -26.91
CA CYS A 1040 -5.78 -5.57 -25.99
C CYS A 1040 -5.32 -5.56 -24.52
N LYS A 1041 -4.70 -6.64 -24.03
CA LYS A 1041 -4.04 -6.67 -22.70
C LYS A 1041 -2.97 -5.57 -22.63
N THR A 1042 -2.11 -5.50 -23.65
CA THR A 1042 -1.00 -4.54 -23.74
C THR A 1042 -1.51 -3.11 -23.73
N LEU A 1043 -2.54 -2.79 -24.52
CA LEU A 1043 -3.17 -1.47 -24.54
C LEU A 1043 -3.78 -1.10 -23.17
N TYR A 1044 -4.47 -2.05 -22.52
CA TYR A 1044 -5.10 -1.81 -21.22
C TYR A 1044 -4.06 -1.57 -20.11
N PHE A 1045 -3.08 -2.46 -19.93
CA PHE A 1045 -2.09 -2.34 -18.86
C PHE A 1045 -1.09 -1.20 -19.11
N ALA A 1046 -0.54 -1.08 -20.33
CA ALA A 1046 0.40 0.00 -20.64
C ALA A 1046 -0.29 1.37 -20.65
N GLY A 1047 -1.57 1.44 -21.06
CA GLY A 1047 -2.38 2.65 -21.00
C GLY A 1047 -2.74 3.05 -19.57
N HIS A 1048 -3.33 2.14 -18.79
CA HIS A 1048 -3.88 2.46 -17.47
C HIS A 1048 -2.82 2.99 -16.49
N GLU A 1049 -1.68 2.29 -16.34
CA GLU A 1049 -0.66 2.75 -15.39
C GLU A 1049 0.10 3.99 -15.88
N THR A 1050 0.38 4.13 -17.19
CA THR A 1050 1.06 5.33 -17.70
C THR A 1050 0.14 6.54 -17.68
N THR A 1051 -1.14 6.43 -18.05
CA THR A 1051 -2.11 7.52 -17.90
C THR A 1051 -2.40 7.82 -16.44
N THR A 1052 -2.44 6.82 -15.54
CA THR A 1052 -2.59 7.08 -14.09
C THR A 1052 -1.37 7.78 -13.52
N SER A 1053 -0.16 7.47 -13.99
CA SER A 1053 1.05 8.20 -13.56
C SER A 1053 1.16 9.57 -14.21
N LEU A 1054 0.75 9.73 -15.48
CA LEU A 1054 0.65 11.03 -16.15
C LEU A 1054 -0.37 11.92 -15.43
N LEU A 1055 -1.58 11.39 -15.20
CA LEU A 1055 -2.58 12.08 -14.42
C LEU A 1055 -2.00 12.37 -13.05
N GLY A 1056 -1.47 11.39 -12.31
CA GLY A 1056 -0.78 11.61 -11.05
C GLY A 1056 0.23 12.76 -11.08
N TRP A 1057 1.09 12.86 -12.10
CA TRP A 1057 2.08 13.94 -12.21
C TRP A 1057 1.54 15.26 -12.76
N THR A 1058 0.48 15.26 -13.57
CA THR A 1058 -0.21 16.47 -14.04
C THR A 1058 -1.09 17.03 -12.92
N ILE A 1059 -1.83 16.15 -12.25
CA ILE A 1059 -2.40 16.34 -10.93
C ILE A 1059 -1.31 16.89 -10.02
N LEU A 1060 -0.07 16.39 -9.99
CA LEU A 1060 1.06 16.97 -9.24
C LEU A 1060 1.66 18.29 -9.80
N LEU A 1061 1.14 18.92 -10.87
CA LEU A 1061 1.82 20.09 -11.50
C LEU A 1061 1.12 21.47 -11.54
N LEU A 1062 -0.15 21.67 -11.07
CA LEU A 1062 -0.86 22.99 -10.92
C LEU A 1062 -1.45 23.68 -9.51
N ALA A 1063 -1.79 23.07 -8.29
CA ALA A 1063 -1.32 22.93 -6.79
C ALA A 1063 0.12 22.34 -5.94
N THR A 1064 1.53 22.08 -6.12
CA THR A 1064 2.92 22.02 -7.01
C THR A 1064 3.45 22.45 -8.63
N HIS A 1065 3.03 23.39 -9.61
CA HIS A 1065 3.24 24.89 -10.07
C HIS A 1065 2.05 25.96 -10.09
N LYS A 1066 2.19 27.21 -9.55
CA LYS A 1066 1.07 28.20 -9.15
C LYS A 1066 -0.14 28.54 -10.05
N ASP A 1067 -0.05 29.56 -10.90
CA ASP A 1067 0.70 29.57 -12.13
C ASP A 1067 -0.11 28.80 -13.15
N TRP A 1068 -0.56 27.55 -12.85
CA TRP A 1068 -1.35 26.82 -13.85
C TRP A 1068 -2.63 25.94 -13.59
N GLN A 1069 -3.62 25.82 -12.66
CA GLN A 1069 -4.19 26.44 -11.45
C GLN A 1069 -5.59 27.09 -11.76
N GLU A 1070 -5.64 28.38 -12.02
CA GLU A 1070 -6.84 29.23 -12.13
C GLU A 1070 -7.46 29.39 -13.58
N LYS A 1071 -6.93 30.16 -14.59
CA LYS A 1071 -7.37 30.35 -16.03
C LYS A 1071 -7.91 29.19 -16.93
N THR A 1072 -7.76 27.91 -16.63
CA THR A 1072 -8.52 26.87 -17.37
C THR A 1072 -9.65 26.39 -16.50
N ARG A 1073 -10.05 27.21 -15.51
CA ARG A 1073 -11.41 27.18 -15.02
C ARG A 1073 -12.29 27.70 -16.12
N ASN A 1074 -12.08 28.88 -16.69
CA ASN A 1074 -12.90 29.39 -17.80
C ASN A 1074 -12.46 28.83 -19.15
N GLU A 1075 -11.20 28.47 -19.43
CA GLU A 1075 -11.00 27.54 -20.58
C GLU A 1075 -11.80 26.21 -20.38
N VAL A 1076 -12.33 25.89 -19.18
CA VAL A 1076 -13.35 24.83 -18.96
C VAL A 1076 -14.77 25.35 -18.61
N ILE A 1077 -14.99 26.62 -18.25
CA ILE A 1077 -16.26 27.23 -17.78
C ILE A 1077 -16.80 28.25 -18.80
N GLU A 1078 -15.94 28.93 -19.55
CA GLU A 1078 -16.24 29.56 -20.85
C GLU A 1078 -16.63 28.49 -21.88
N PHE A 1079 -15.91 27.35 -21.93
CA PHE A 1079 -16.22 26.27 -22.88
C PHE A 1079 -17.25 25.23 -22.40
N PHE A 1080 -17.45 25.01 -21.08
CA PHE A 1080 -18.47 24.05 -20.59
C PHE A 1080 -19.35 24.51 -19.42
N GLY A 1081 -19.13 25.69 -18.82
CA GLY A 1081 -19.83 26.12 -17.60
C GLY A 1081 -19.80 25.09 -16.47
N GLN A 1082 -20.91 24.95 -15.74
CA GLN A 1082 -21.19 23.79 -14.87
C GLN A 1082 -21.93 22.65 -15.62
N THR A 1083 -21.80 22.54 -16.95
CA THR A 1083 -22.50 21.53 -17.79
C THR A 1083 -21.59 20.39 -18.22
N SER A 1084 -22.15 19.29 -18.75
CA SER A 1084 -21.35 18.11 -19.12
C SER A 1084 -20.41 18.37 -20.30
N ILE A 1085 -19.15 18.00 -20.12
CA ILE A 1085 -18.08 18.00 -21.15
C ILE A 1085 -18.53 17.33 -22.45
N ASN A 1086 -18.09 17.92 -23.57
CA ASN A 1086 -18.29 17.42 -24.93
C ASN A 1086 -16.95 17.38 -25.70
N SER A 1087 -16.92 16.63 -26.81
CA SER A 1087 -15.75 16.46 -27.69
C SER A 1087 -15.16 17.79 -28.19
N ASP A 1088 -16.04 18.71 -28.57
CA ASP A 1088 -15.70 19.92 -29.31
C ASP A 1088 -14.99 20.94 -28.44
N GLY A 1089 -15.35 21.00 -27.15
CA GLY A 1089 -14.58 21.74 -26.15
C GLY A 1089 -13.24 21.08 -25.82
N ILE A 1090 -13.18 19.74 -25.67
CA ILE A 1090 -11.92 19.02 -25.34
C ILE A 1090 -10.83 19.22 -26.40
N ALA A 1091 -11.22 19.32 -27.68
CA ALA A 1091 -10.34 19.69 -28.78
C ALA A 1091 -9.87 21.16 -28.73
N ARG A 1092 -10.64 22.06 -28.10
CA ARG A 1092 -10.38 23.49 -27.98
C ARG A 1092 -9.66 23.89 -26.70
N LEU A 1093 -9.58 23.01 -25.71
CA LEU A 1093 -8.68 23.15 -24.57
C LEU A 1093 -7.23 23.09 -25.07
N LYS A 1094 -6.69 24.25 -25.44
CA LYS A 1094 -5.33 24.44 -25.95
C LYS A 1094 -4.33 24.39 -24.83
N VAL A 1095 -4.70 24.80 -23.63
CA VAL A 1095 -3.70 24.98 -22.58
C VAL A 1095 -3.64 23.84 -21.59
N ILE A 1096 -4.77 23.19 -21.27
CA ILE A 1096 -4.72 21.85 -20.69
C ILE A 1096 -3.80 20.91 -21.51
N ASN A 1097 -3.69 21.14 -22.83
CA ASN A 1097 -2.79 20.41 -23.72
C ASN A 1097 -1.32 20.73 -23.44
N MET A 1098 -0.94 22.02 -23.46
CA MET A 1098 0.42 22.46 -23.10
C MET A 1098 0.83 21.85 -21.75
N ILE A 1099 -0.06 21.97 -20.77
CA ILE A 1099 0.10 21.48 -19.40
C ILE A 1099 0.42 19.99 -19.33
N ILE A 1100 -0.34 19.17 -20.05
CA ILE A 1100 -0.07 17.74 -20.14
C ILE A 1100 1.28 17.51 -20.83
N GLU A 1101 1.64 18.29 -21.85
CA GLU A 1101 2.92 18.18 -22.57
C GLU A 1101 4.15 18.49 -21.69
N GLU A 1102 4.16 19.49 -20.80
CA GLU A 1102 5.30 19.62 -19.86
C GLU A 1102 5.17 18.72 -18.63
N SER A 1103 3.97 18.27 -18.27
CA SER A 1103 3.85 17.24 -17.22
C SER A 1103 4.53 15.94 -17.67
N LEU A 1104 4.37 15.62 -18.96
CA LEU A 1104 5.09 14.59 -19.68
C LEU A 1104 6.58 14.89 -19.88
N ARG A 1105 7.03 16.15 -19.78
CA ARG A 1105 8.46 16.53 -19.87
C ARG A 1105 9.16 16.44 -18.51
N LEU A 1106 8.57 16.97 -17.45
CA LEU A 1106 9.14 16.92 -16.10
C LEU A 1106 9.06 15.51 -15.51
N TYR A 1107 7.93 14.83 -15.69
CA TYR A 1107 7.70 13.49 -15.16
C TYR A 1107 7.16 12.55 -16.25
N PRO A 1108 7.94 12.25 -17.30
CA PRO A 1108 7.59 11.22 -18.28
C PRO A 1108 7.33 9.90 -17.56
N PRO A 1109 6.13 9.30 -17.68
CA PRO A 1109 5.82 8.04 -17.00
C PRO A 1109 6.85 6.95 -17.31
N VAL A 1110 7.33 6.89 -18.55
CA VAL A 1110 8.43 6.01 -18.99
C VAL A 1110 9.69 6.86 -19.20
N PRO A 1111 10.70 6.82 -18.30
CA PRO A 1111 11.85 7.74 -18.33
C PRO A 1111 12.90 7.42 -19.40
N PHE A 1112 12.86 6.24 -20.02
CA PHE A 1112 13.78 5.86 -21.09
C PHE A 1112 13.12 4.96 -22.13
N ILE A 1113 13.57 5.10 -23.38
CA ILE A 1113 13.11 4.30 -24.51
C ILE A 1113 14.22 3.34 -24.91
N LYS A 1114 13.95 2.05 -24.75
CA LYS A 1114 14.84 0.96 -25.17
C LYS A 1114 14.69 0.68 -26.67
N ARG A 1115 15.82 0.50 -27.36
CA ARG A 1115 15.92 0.00 -28.73
C ARG A 1115 17.04 -1.04 -28.81
N LYS A 1116 16.96 -1.99 -29.73
CA LYS A 1116 18.03 -2.95 -30.01
C LYS A 1116 18.49 -2.78 -31.44
N VAL A 1117 19.79 -2.71 -31.64
CA VAL A 1117 20.42 -2.71 -32.97
C VAL A 1117 20.35 -4.13 -33.51
N GLU A 1118 19.70 -4.37 -34.65
CA GLU A 1118 19.57 -5.73 -35.20
C GLU A 1118 20.75 -6.12 -36.10
N LYS A 1119 21.25 -5.14 -36.84
CA LYS A 1119 22.42 -5.19 -37.74
C LYS A 1119 23.19 -3.89 -37.61
N GLU A 1120 24.46 -3.88 -38.00
CA GLU A 1120 25.32 -2.71 -37.88
C GLU A 1120 24.68 -1.48 -38.54
N VAL A 1121 24.64 -0.37 -37.81
CA VAL A 1121 23.97 0.86 -38.25
C VAL A 1121 24.79 2.10 -37.91
N LYS A 1122 24.89 3.02 -38.88
CA LYS A 1122 25.55 4.31 -38.67
C LYS A 1122 24.55 5.31 -38.11
N LEU A 1123 24.82 5.82 -36.90
CA LEU A 1123 24.01 6.83 -36.23
C LEU A 1123 24.85 8.11 -36.06
N GLY A 1124 24.60 9.08 -36.94
CA GLY A 1124 25.43 10.28 -37.07
C GLY A 1124 26.86 9.95 -37.46
N LYS A 1125 27.82 10.24 -36.59
CA LYS A 1125 29.25 9.92 -36.77
C LYS A 1125 29.63 8.52 -36.25
N VAL A 1126 28.77 7.87 -35.47
CA VAL A 1126 29.09 6.63 -34.74
C VAL A 1126 28.59 5.40 -35.51
N MET A 1127 29.40 4.33 -35.55
CA MET A 1127 28.97 3.00 -35.98
C MET A 1127 28.49 2.22 -34.75
N LEU A 1128 27.25 1.73 -34.79
CA LEU A 1128 26.65 0.96 -33.69
C LEU A 1128 26.57 -0.52 -34.10
N PRO A 1129 27.19 -1.45 -33.35
CA PRO A 1129 27.29 -2.85 -33.74
C PRO A 1129 25.97 -3.61 -33.53
N PRO A 1130 25.79 -4.76 -34.22
CA PRO A 1130 24.65 -5.65 -33.99
C PRO A 1130 24.46 -6.02 -32.51
N HIS A 1131 23.20 -6.19 -32.14
CA HIS A 1131 22.69 -6.61 -30.83
C HIS A 1131 22.92 -5.65 -29.66
N MET A 1132 23.62 -4.52 -29.86
CA MET A 1132 23.70 -3.44 -28.87
C MET A 1132 22.31 -2.93 -28.48
N GLU A 1133 22.11 -2.70 -27.18
CA GLU A 1133 20.90 -2.06 -26.67
C GLU A 1133 21.16 -0.56 -26.45
N LEU A 1134 20.29 0.28 -27.01
CA LEU A 1134 20.33 1.72 -26.88
C LEU A 1134 19.22 2.17 -25.95
N TYR A 1135 19.59 2.97 -24.95
CA TYR A 1135 18.67 3.54 -23.97
C TYR A 1135 18.60 5.05 -24.20
N ILE A 1136 17.58 5.48 -24.95
CA ILE A 1136 17.31 6.90 -25.19
C ILE A 1136 16.58 7.41 -23.94
N SER A 1137 17.30 8.05 -23.02
CA SER A 1137 16.67 8.62 -21.82
C SER A 1137 15.76 9.78 -22.23
N ALA A 1138 14.45 9.55 -22.17
CA ALA A 1138 13.45 10.59 -22.35
C ALA A 1138 13.61 11.62 -21.24
N LEU A 1139 13.74 11.17 -19.99
CA LEU A 1139 13.94 12.04 -18.83
C LEU A 1139 15.17 12.95 -18.98
N ALA A 1140 16.32 12.46 -19.46
CA ALA A 1140 17.49 13.30 -19.66
C ALA A 1140 17.34 14.25 -20.87
N LEU A 1141 16.79 13.80 -22.00
CA LEU A 1141 16.53 14.68 -23.16
C LEU A 1141 15.46 15.73 -22.89
N HIS A 1142 14.51 15.43 -22.01
CA HIS A 1142 13.51 16.34 -21.46
C HIS A 1142 14.09 17.33 -20.45
N HIS A 1143 15.24 17.03 -19.87
CA HIS A 1143 15.99 17.86 -18.92
C HIS A 1143 17.31 18.38 -19.48
N ASP A 1144 17.48 18.38 -20.81
CA ASP A 1144 18.65 18.91 -21.49
C ASP A 1144 18.52 20.44 -21.68
N PRO A 1145 19.32 21.27 -20.98
CA PRO A 1145 19.22 22.72 -21.07
C PRO A 1145 19.66 23.26 -22.45
N GLN A 1146 20.54 22.55 -23.17
CA GLN A 1146 20.94 22.94 -24.53
C GLN A 1146 19.73 22.90 -25.47
N ILE A 1147 18.83 21.94 -25.28
CA ILE A 1147 17.60 21.78 -26.05
C ILE A 1147 16.48 22.70 -25.55
N TRP A 1148 16.18 22.70 -24.25
CA TRP A 1148 14.97 23.33 -23.70
C TRP A 1148 15.17 24.72 -23.10
N GLY A 1149 16.43 25.15 -22.94
CA GLY A 1149 16.85 26.31 -22.15
C GLY A 1149 17.19 25.92 -20.71
N GLU A 1150 18.06 26.68 -20.07
CA GLU A 1150 18.51 26.48 -18.67
C GLU A 1150 17.35 26.35 -17.66
N ASP A 1151 16.20 26.96 -17.96
CA ASP A 1151 14.98 26.90 -17.16
C ASP A 1151 14.23 25.56 -17.31
N VAL A 1152 14.87 24.53 -17.87
CA VAL A 1152 14.30 23.20 -18.16
C VAL A 1152 13.79 22.48 -16.91
N HIS A 1153 14.34 22.73 -15.73
CA HIS A 1153 13.84 22.11 -14.49
C HIS A 1153 12.54 22.76 -13.95
N LEU A 1154 11.99 23.77 -14.64
CA LEU A 1154 10.77 24.48 -14.28
C LEU A 1154 9.57 24.01 -15.12
N PHE A 1155 8.38 23.97 -14.52
CA PHE A 1155 7.14 23.74 -15.25
C PHE A 1155 6.70 25.04 -15.90
N ARG A 1156 7.04 25.15 -17.17
CA ARG A 1156 6.66 26.25 -18.05
C ARG A 1156 6.20 25.68 -19.39
N PRO A 1157 5.17 24.81 -19.45
CA PRO A 1157 4.57 24.40 -20.74
C PRO A 1157 4.14 25.55 -21.70
N GLU A 1158 4.28 26.82 -21.33
CA GLU A 1158 4.36 28.00 -22.22
C GLU A 1158 5.33 27.77 -23.39
N ARG A 1159 6.35 26.92 -23.20
CA ARG A 1159 7.20 26.33 -24.26
C ARG A 1159 6.36 25.73 -25.40
N PHE A 1160 5.30 25.01 -25.06
CA PHE A 1160 4.36 24.37 -25.99
C PHE A 1160 3.26 25.30 -26.52
N ALA A 1161 3.25 26.60 -26.17
CA ALA A 1161 2.25 27.54 -26.69
C ALA A 1161 2.28 27.73 -28.22
N ALA A 1162 3.41 27.40 -28.86
CA ALA A 1162 3.58 27.32 -30.31
C ALA A 1162 3.81 25.88 -30.81
N GLY A 1163 3.52 24.88 -29.96
CA GLY A 1163 3.69 23.45 -30.24
C GLY A 1163 5.11 22.91 -30.02
N VAL A 1164 5.20 21.58 -29.84
CA VAL A 1164 6.42 20.81 -29.54
C VAL A 1164 7.63 21.16 -30.41
N ALA A 1165 7.43 21.38 -31.72
CA ALA A 1165 8.54 21.66 -32.64
C ALA A 1165 9.23 23.00 -32.37
N ILE A 1166 8.50 24.01 -31.85
CA ILE A 1166 9.08 25.30 -31.45
C ILE A 1166 9.60 25.21 -30.01
N ALA A 1167 8.90 24.49 -29.13
CA ALA A 1167 9.32 24.20 -27.75
C ALA A 1167 10.73 23.59 -27.65
N THR A 1168 11.12 22.80 -28.67
CA THR A 1168 12.39 22.05 -28.77
C THR A 1168 13.43 22.72 -29.69
N LYS A 1169 13.29 24.02 -29.98
CA LYS A 1169 14.20 24.78 -30.88
C LYS A 1169 14.35 24.12 -32.28
N GLY A 1170 13.27 23.52 -32.80
CA GLY A 1170 13.25 22.76 -34.06
C GLY A 1170 13.53 21.27 -33.92
N THR A 1171 14.03 20.81 -32.78
CA THR A 1171 14.44 19.41 -32.54
C THR A 1171 13.32 18.60 -31.91
N ALA A 1172 12.18 18.46 -32.61
CA ALA A 1172 10.97 17.83 -32.08
C ALA A 1172 11.18 16.41 -31.51
N VAL A 1173 12.21 15.69 -31.99
CA VAL A 1173 12.63 14.37 -31.49
C VAL A 1173 13.24 14.38 -30.08
N ALA A 1174 13.42 15.54 -29.45
CA ALA A 1174 13.81 15.64 -28.04
C ALA A 1174 12.63 15.50 -27.07
N PHE A 1175 11.39 15.69 -27.55
CA PHE A 1175 10.20 15.50 -26.75
C PHE A 1175 9.63 14.08 -26.93
N LEU A 1176 10.12 13.14 -26.11
CA LEU A 1176 9.88 11.70 -26.28
C LEU A 1176 9.01 11.02 -25.21
N PRO A 1177 7.99 11.65 -24.57
CA PRO A 1177 7.27 10.97 -23.49
C PRO A 1177 6.45 9.76 -23.96
N PHE A 1178 6.10 9.75 -25.24
CA PHE A 1178 5.46 8.63 -25.95
C PHE A 1178 6.37 8.06 -27.06
N GLY A 1179 7.65 8.41 -27.06
CA GLY A 1179 8.57 8.11 -28.17
C GLY A 1179 8.28 8.88 -29.46
N PHE A 1180 8.93 8.47 -30.55
CA PHE A 1180 8.87 9.14 -31.85
C PHE A 1180 9.10 8.14 -33.01
N GLY A 1181 8.69 8.54 -34.22
CA GLY A 1181 8.83 7.75 -35.45
C GLY A 1181 7.88 6.53 -35.51
N PRO A 1182 8.22 5.49 -36.30
CA PRO A 1182 7.34 4.32 -36.52
C PRO A 1182 7.04 3.46 -35.27
N ARG A 1183 7.63 3.79 -34.11
CA ARG A 1183 7.37 3.16 -32.80
C ARG A 1183 7.13 4.21 -31.71
N THR A 1184 6.39 5.26 -32.09
CA THR A 1184 5.65 6.14 -31.16
C THR A 1184 4.52 5.34 -30.50
N CYS A 1185 4.13 5.68 -29.28
CA CYS A 1185 3.05 5.00 -28.57
C CYS A 1185 1.70 5.19 -29.27
N VAL A 1186 1.05 4.08 -29.62
CA VAL A 1186 -0.30 4.08 -30.20
C VAL A 1186 -1.35 4.72 -29.27
N GLY A 1187 -1.13 4.65 -27.97
CA GLY A 1187 -1.99 5.23 -26.94
C GLY A 1187 -1.90 6.76 -26.80
N LEU A 1188 -0.95 7.45 -27.46
CA LEU A 1188 -0.72 8.90 -27.32
C LEU A 1188 -2.02 9.71 -27.33
N SER A 1189 -2.79 9.65 -28.42
CA SER A 1189 -4.01 10.46 -28.56
C SER A 1189 -5.09 10.09 -27.54
N PHE A 1190 -5.15 8.83 -27.12
CA PHE A 1190 -6.10 8.36 -26.11
C PHE A 1190 -5.72 8.87 -24.72
N ALA A 1191 -4.47 8.67 -24.30
CA ALA A 1191 -3.96 9.13 -23.01
C ALA A 1191 -4.05 10.66 -22.85
N ILE A 1192 -3.78 11.43 -23.91
CA ILE A 1192 -4.00 12.88 -23.89
C ILE A 1192 -5.48 13.21 -23.71
N VAL A 1193 -6.40 12.64 -24.52
CA VAL A 1193 -7.84 12.95 -24.45
C VAL A 1193 -8.46 12.49 -23.12
N GLU A 1194 -8.10 11.30 -22.64
CA GLU A 1194 -8.49 10.78 -21.33
C GLU A 1194 -7.99 11.70 -20.22
N ALA A 1195 -6.72 12.11 -20.25
CA ALA A 1195 -6.20 13.10 -19.32
C ALA A 1195 -6.98 14.42 -19.41
N LYS A 1196 -7.25 14.96 -20.61
CA LYS A 1196 -8.05 16.20 -20.77
C LYS A 1196 -9.43 16.09 -20.15
N ILE A 1197 -10.14 14.98 -20.33
CA ILE A 1197 -11.50 14.76 -19.81
C ILE A 1197 -11.46 14.54 -18.29
N ALA A 1198 -10.63 13.60 -17.84
CA ALA A 1198 -10.47 13.26 -16.43
C ALA A 1198 -10.09 14.49 -15.62
N LEU A 1199 -9.12 15.26 -16.12
CA LEU A 1199 -8.86 16.61 -15.65
C LEU A 1199 -10.15 17.43 -15.73
N SER A 1200 -10.67 17.83 -16.90
CA SER A 1200 -11.82 18.76 -17.05
C SER A 1200 -12.98 18.54 -16.08
N MET A 1201 -13.36 17.28 -15.80
CA MET A 1201 -14.39 16.95 -14.80
C MET A 1201 -13.99 17.32 -13.37
N ILE A 1202 -12.77 16.96 -13.02
CA ILE A 1202 -12.10 17.31 -11.77
C ILE A 1202 -11.92 18.85 -11.71
N LEU A 1203 -11.72 19.57 -12.81
CA LEU A 1203 -11.53 21.03 -12.79
C LEU A 1203 -12.86 21.79 -12.56
N GLN A 1204 -13.94 21.52 -13.32
CA GLN A 1204 -15.16 22.35 -13.36
C GLN A 1204 -15.72 22.80 -12.01
N ASN A 1205 -15.80 21.88 -11.04
CA ASN A 1205 -16.65 22.02 -9.84
C ASN A 1205 -15.90 22.50 -8.58
N TYR A 1206 -14.59 22.77 -8.71
CA TYR A 1206 -13.67 22.12 -7.77
C TYR A 1206 -12.25 22.72 -7.79
N THR A 1207 -11.52 22.77 -6.66
CA THR A 1207 -10.13 23.32 -6.56
C THR A 1207 -9.24 22.66 -5.49
N PHE A 1208 -7.97 22.26 -5.76
CA PHE A 1208 -7.14 21.35 -4.91
C PHE A 1208 -5.73 21.86 -4.57
N THR A 1209 -5.19 21.38 -3.45
CA THR A 1209 -3.81 21.51 -2.87
C THR A 1209 -3.25 20.08 -2.89
N LEU A 1210 -1.93 19.81 -2.94
CA LEU A 1210 -1.53 18.56 -2.27
C LEU A 1210 -1.65 18.72 -0.76
N SER A 1211 -2.09 17.64 -0.10
CA SER A 1211 -2.14 17.51 1.34
C SER A 1211 -0.80 17.89 1.97
N PRO A 1212 -0.74 18.64 3.09
CA PRO A 1212 0.49 18.86 3.84
C PRO A 1212 1.28 17.57 4.10
N THR A 1213 0.59 16.44 4.31
CA THR A 1213 1.16 15.08 4.49
C THR A 1213 1.84 14.48 3.25
N TYR A 1214 1.65 15.05 2.05
CA TYR A 1214 2.28 14.53 0.84
C TYR A 1214 3.80 14.75 0.86
N VAL A 1215 4.52 13.64 1.00
CA VAL A 1215 5.96 13.48 0.80
C VAL A 1215 6.26 13.32 -0.68
N HIS A 1216 7.02 14.27 -1.26
CA HIS A 1216 7.47 14.17 -2.64
C HIS A 1216 8.68 13.24 -2.75
N SER A 1217 8.38 11.95 -2.89
CA SER A 1217 9.36 10.89 -3.18
C SER A 1217 9.01 10.22 -4.52
N PRO A 1218 9.52 10.72 -5.66
CA PRO A 1218 9.50 9.99 -6.92
C PRO A 1218 10.32 8.70 -6.79
N ILE A 1219 9.77 7.58 -7.25
CA ILE A 1219 10.49 6.32 -7.37
C ILE A 1219 10.45 5.82 -8.80
N GLN A 1220 11.61 5.38 -9.30
CA GLN A 1220 11.76 4.75 -10.61
C GLN A 1220 11.99 3.25 -10.40
N LEU A 1221 11.03 2.42 -10.82
CA LEU A 1221 11.15 0.96 -10.81
C LEU A 1221 11.10 0.40 -12.24
N PHE A 1222 10.09 0.85 -12.99
CA PHE A 1222 9.97 0.69 -14.45
C PHE A 1222 9.44 1.99 -15.04
N MET A 1223 8.39 2.53 -14.42
CA MET A 1223 7.92 3.90 -14.59
C MET A 1223 8.43 4.82 -13.47
N VAL A 1224 8.46 6.14 -13.73
CA VAL A 1224 8.59 7.19 -12.71
C VAL A 1224 7.21 7.40 -12.09
N ARG A 1225 7.04 7.06 -10.81
CA ARG A 1225 5.77 7.25 -10.08
C ARG A 1225 5.99 7.79 -8.66
N PRO A 1226 5.02 8.47 -8.03
CA PRO A 1226 5.16 8.91 -6.65
C PRO A 1226 5.01 7.72 -5.71
N GLN A 1227 6.03 7.46 -4.88
CA GLN A 1227 6.17 6.25 -4.07
C GLN A 1227 4.98 5.97 -3.13
N ARG A 1228 4.30 7.03 -2.66
CA ARG A 1228 3.17 6.97 -1.73
C ARG A 1228 1.85 7.51 -2.32
N GLY A 1229 1.78 7.63 -3.65
CA GLY A 1229 0.66 8.25 -4.38
C GLY A 1229 0.59 9.77 -4.20
N VAL A 1230 -0.15 10.45 -5.07
CA VAL A 1230 -0.33 11.92 -5.02
C VAL A 1230 -1.55 12.24 -4.15
N GLN A 1231 -1.30 12.76 -2.95
CA GLN A 1231 -2.35 12.98 -1.94
C GLN A 1231 -2.91 14.39 -2.07
N VAL A 1232 -4.11 14.53 -2.63
CA VAL A 1232 -4.71 15.84 -2.97
C VAL A 1232 -5.83 16.21 -1.99
N ILE A 1233 -5.90 17.48 -1.56
CA ILE A 1233 -7.04 18.04 -0.81
C ILE A 1233 -7.96 18.79 -1.77
N LEU A 1234 -9.09 18.16 -2.10
CA LEU A 1234 -10.20 18.81 -2.80
C LEU A 1234 -10.87 19.87 -1.90
N HIS A 1235 -11.10 21.08 -2.42
CA HIS A 1235 -12.13 22.02 -1.98
C HIS A 1235 -13.16 22.14 -3.10
N SER A 1236 -14.42 22.43 -2.77
CA SER A 1236 -15.44 22.73 -3.75
C SER A 1236 -15.31 24.18 -4.23
N LEU A 1237 -15.78 24.46 -5.45
CA LEU A 1237 -16.41 25.75 -5.67
C LEU A 1237 -17.79 25.78 -5.00
N GLU A 1238 -18.25 27.00 -4.75
CA GLU A 1238 -19.66 27.37 -4.75
C GLU A 1238 -20.06 27.82 -6.18
#